data_AF-A0A418V9N4-F1
#
_entry.id   AF-A0A418V9N4-F1
#
_cell.length_a   1.000
_cell.length_b   1.000
_cell.length_c   1.000
_cell.angle_alpha   90.00
_cell.angle_beta   90.00
_cell.angle_gamma   90.00
#
_symmetry.space_group_name_H-M   'P 1'
#
loop_
_entity.id
_entity.type
_entity.pdbx_description
1 polymer ?
#
loop_
_entity_poly.entity_id
_entity_poly.type
_entity_poly.pdbx_seq_one_letter_code
_entity_poly.pdbx_strand_id
1 'polypeptide(L)'
;MTTGATLIIVMLLTLLMLAVVLVASLRLGLTSRQNTGDQKAILKAQYTAESRIALGQSKLRDIQKVLSRRGLDSLGATVPYLGLATGTSKATLAGYAVNFCGKSVNPWVAAPEFDVARDANDSATYAEAMQCKVDGTSNLSNAFNILINSVKPAAFNSLPSGERPAGVTTNEWWASLFTKSSGDYQYEIKPKRSVKLTDSRYRFYFSTLSVRGKSDVSGSQRFIASTGTNRSDWWIEFYVPNPFDFVVFDNYISGGFQYNEFDGDYFTNFRVGFLDAANVKFKGHMYSAGCNNYNTTTFSYALNTNDPPDCLNKTPGFRTGASGGNLGNLVTNTSSQTTSSQINTYLNTKIDPLTTFSTGKKGYFTEQYIKLPLTSQAQLDAATDAGLIAVSTPGSDTANIETDVVLSVGNGSGASLAFADGKWNENISGGAYQYITFKNAGGAVKREYRYGPDLVLYKKISGTWQKQTKTVAGVTSDHKFNGVIYSGKTSEPSLKISGPARLSTSYSGTIPPLNSMPPALASFSKMNITAANGFSVDTDLTMSNPPCDNASTLSGSCTNNPDNALLLYAAAGNVQIATTAPKDVTLYSAIMASKGGLGVDGYNTITGKGKLNIIGSVVEDGPKLKYSGSNGRAPVYSYDKRMRDPDLFPASPIVNVWYIKDAEGSKDLSEIVFSQGKSGNF
;
A
#
# COMPACT_ATOMS: atom_id res chain seq x y z
N MET A 1 -98.67 55.75 -29.47
CA MET A 1 -98.36 54.99 -28.24
C MET A 1 -97.36 53.87 -28.57
N THR A 2 -96.08 54.19 -28.79
CA THR A 2 -95.04 53.16 -29.09
C THR A 2 -93.63 53.55 -28.64
N THR A 3 -93.44 54.70 -28.00
CA THR A 3 -92.13 55.18 -27.51
C THR A 3 -91.84 54.82 -26.05
N GLY A 4 -92.86 54.51 -25.23
CA GLY A 4 -92.68 54.13 -23.82
C GLY A 4 -92.25 52.67 -23.58
N ALA A 5 -92.72 51.73 -24.41
CA ALA A 5 -92.39 50.31 -24.28
C ALA A 5 -90.93 50.01 -24.68
N THR A 6 -90.40 50.72 -25.68
CA THR A 6 -89.01 50.56 -26.15
C THR A 6 -88.00 51.00 -25.08
N LEU A 7 -88.32 52.04 -24.30
CA LEU A 7 -87.43 52.56 -23.26
C LEU A 7 -87.36 51.61 -22.06
N ILE A 8 -88.48 50.98 -21.68
CA ILE A 8 -88.52 49.95 -20.63
C ILE A 8 -87.75 48.69 -21.06
N ILE A 9 -87.91 48.24 -22.31
CA ILE A 9 -87.19 47.06 -22.82
C ILE A 9 -85.69 47.31 -22.88
N VAL A 10 -85.24 48.48 -23.36
CA VAL A 10 -83.81 48.83 -23.39
C VAL A 10 -83.23 48.95 -21.98
N MET A 11 -83.99 49.48 -21.01
CA MET A 11 -83.54 49.59 -19.62
C MET A 11 -83.46 48.22 -18.92
N LEU A 12 -84.40 47.32 -19.20
CA LEU A 12 -84.36 45.92 -18.72
C LEU A 12 -83.21 45.14 -19.35
N LEU A 13 -82.95 45.31 -20.65
CA LEU A 13 -81.86 44.62 -21.35
C LEU A 13 -80.49 45.11 -20.87
N THR A 14 -80.36 46.41 -20.60
CA THR A 14 -79.11 46.99 -20.04
C THR A 14 -78.87 46.54 -18.60
N LEU A 15 -79.89 46.49 -17.75
CA LEU A 15 -79.78 45.93 -16.39
C LEU A 15 -79.42 44.44 -16.40
N LEU A 16 -80.02 43.66 -17.31
CA LEU A 16 -79.72 42.24 -17.47
C LEU A 16 -78.29 42.01 -17.99
N MET A 17 -77.81 42.85 -18.92
CA MET A 17 -76.43 42.82 -19.39
C MET A 17 -75.45 43.17 -18.26
N LEU A 18 -75.78 44.17 -17.44
CA LEU A 18 -74.95 44.57 -16.30
C LEU A 18 -74.85 43.45 -15.25
N ALA A 19 -75.94 42.73 -14.99
CA ALA A 19 -75.95 41.58 -14.09
C ALA A 19 -75.11 40.41 -14.63
N VAL A 20 -75.18 40.13 -15.95
CA VAL A 20 -74.37 39.09 -16.60
C VAL A 20 -72.88 39.43 -16.53
N VAL A 21 -72.51 40.70 -16.75
CA VAL A 21 -71.12 41.16 -16.62
C VAL A 21 -70.63 41.05 -15.18
N LEU A 22 -71.45 41.39 -14.19
CA LEU A 22 -71.09 41.27 -12.77
C LEU A 22 -70.85 39.80 -12.37
N VAL A 23 -71.71 38.88 -12.82
CA VAL A 23 -71.57 37.44 -12.54
C VAL A 23 -70.34 36.85 -13.24
N ALA A 24 -70.06 37.25 -14.48
CA ALA A 24 -68.85 36.83 -15.19
C ALA A 24 -67.57 37.35 -14.49
N SER A 25 -67.60 38.59 -14.00
CA SER A 25 -66.49 39.21 -13.26
C SER A 25 -66.22 38.54 -11.91
N LEU A 26 -67.29 38.18 -11.18
CA LEU A 26 -67.19 37.46 -9.91
C LEU A 26 -66.68 36.03 -10.11
N ARG A 27 -67.13 35.33 -11.17
CA ARG A 27 -66.60 34.01 -11.53
C ARG A 27 -65.12 34.10 -11.90
N LEU A 28 -64.72 35.03 -12.76
CA LEU A 28 -63.31 35.23 -13.14
C LEU A 28 -62.43 35.59 -11.93
N GLY A 29 -62.91 36.43 -11.01
CA GLY A 29 -62.20 36.78 -9.78
C GLY A 29 -62.01 35.62 -8.81
N LEU A 30 -63.01 34.73 -8.69
CA LEU A 30 -62.94 33.51 -7.87
C LEU A 30 -62.01 32.46 -8.50
N THR A 31 -62.11 32.21 -9.81
CA THR A 31 -61.25 31.24 -10.50
C THR A 31 -59.78 31.70 -10.54
N SER A 32 -59.53 33.01 -10.68
CA SER A 32 -58.18 33.59 -10.65
C SER A 32 -57.53 33.50 -9.27
N ARG A 33 -58.29 33.74 -8.20
CA ARG A 33 -57.81 33.60 -6.81
C ARG A 33 -57.55 32.14 -6.42
N GLN A 34 -58.41 31.20 -6.87
CA GLN A 34 -58.19 29.77 -6.67
C GLN A 34 -56.90 29.32 -7.38
N ASN A 35 -56.71 29.69 -8.65
CA ASN A 35 -55.49 29.34 -9.40
C ASN A 35 -54.22 29.93 -8.77
N THR A 36 -54.28 31.16 -8.23
CA THR A 36 -53.13 31.79 -7.55
C THR A 36 -52.84 31.15 -6.19
N GLY A 37 -53.87 30.76 -5.43
CA GLY A 37 -53.75 30.04 -4.16
C GLY A 37 -53.14 28.65 -4.34
N ASP A 38 -53.61 27.91 -5.33
CA ASP A 38 -53.13 26.57 -5.67
C ASP A 38 -51.70 26.61 -6.21
N GLN A 39 -51.36 27.57 -7.08
CA GLN A 39 -49.99 27.77 -7.55
C GLN A 39 -49.03 28.11 -6.40
N LYS A 40 -49.46 28.96 -5.45
CA LYS A 40 -48.66 29.29 -4.26
C LYS A 40 -48.47 28.07 -3.36
N ALA A 41 -49.50 27.25 -3.15
CA ALA A 41 -49.40 26.02 -2.37
C ALA A 41 -48.46 25.00 -3.02
N ILE A 42 -48.56 24.83 -4.35
CA ILE A 42 -47.68 23.98 -5.15
C ILE A 42 -46.22 24.42 -5.07
N LEU A 43 -45.93 25.72 -5.24
CA LEU A 43 -44.57 26.24 -5.15
C LEU A 43 -44.00 26.09 -3.74
N LYS A 44 -44.79 26.37 -2.71
CA LYS A 44 -44.37 26.13 -1.32
C LYS A 44 -44.08 24.65 -1.05
N ALA A 45 -44.93 23.75 -1.54
CA ALA A 45 -44.71 22.32 -1.43
C ALA A 45 -43.42 21.90 -2.14
N GLN A 46 -43.16 22.45 -3.33
CA GLN A 46 -41.93 22.20 -4.10
C GLN A 46 -40.68 22.68 -3.35
N TYR A 47 -40.63 23.95 -2.94
CA TYR A 47 -39.48 24.50 -2.19
C TYR A 47 -39.22 23.75 -0.88
N THR A 48 -40.29 23.32 -0.19
CA THR A 48 -40.15 22.53 1.02
C THR A 48 -39.56 21.15 0.70
N ALA A 49 -40.04 20.46 -0.36
CA ALA A 49 -39.49 19.17 -0.78
C ALA A 49 -38.01 19.30 -1.21
N GLU A 50 -37.64 20.37 -1.91
CA GLU A 50 -36.24 20.67 -2.27
C GLU A 50 -35.38 20.92 -1.03
N SER A 51 -35.89 21.65 -0.04
CA SER A 51 -35.21 21.86 1.24
C SER A 51 -35.00 20.54 1.99
N ARG A 52 -35.96 19.62 1.95
CA ARG A 52 -35.85 18.26 2.54
C ARG A 52 -34.79 17.42 1.83
N ILE A 53 -34.71 17.51 0.51
CA ILE A 53 -33.62 16.88 -0.27
C ILE A 53 -32.26 17.48 0.08
N ALA A 54 -32.16 18.81 0.19
CA ALA A 54 -30.93 19.49 0.57
C ALA A 54 -30.46 19.06 1.97
N LEU A 55 -31.39 18.83 2.90
CA LEU A 55 -31.10 18.22 4.20
C LEU A 55 -30.53 16.80 4.03
N GLY A 56 -31.16 15.96 3.20
CA GLY A 56 -30.66 14.62 2.88
C GLY A 56 -29.23 14.65 2.31
N GLN A 57 -28.95 15.53 1.35
CA GLN A 57 -27.59 15.73 0.82
C GLN A 57 -26.60 16.21 1.87
N SER A 58 -27.03 17.10 2.78
CA SER A 58 -26.19 17.51 3.90
C SER A 58 -25.82 16.33 4.79
N LYS A 59 -26.75 15.42 5.06
CA LYS A 59 -26.49 14.19 5.82
C LYS A 59 -25.51 13.27 5.11
N LEU A 60 -25.64 13.12 3.79
CA LEU A 60 -24.66 12.35 2.99
C LEU A 60 -23.25 12.93 3.11
N ARG A 61 -23.12 14.27 3.08
CA ARG A 61 -21.82 14.94 3.28
C ARG A 61 -21.28 14.76 4.70
N ASP A 62 -22.13 14.80 5.71
CA ASP A 62 -21.71 14.56 7.10
C ASP A 62 -21.22 13.12 7.29
N ILE A 63 -21.93 12.14 6.72
CA ILE A 63 -21.51 10.72 6.73
C ILE A 63 -20.20 10.55 5.96
N GLN A 64 -20.06 11.17 4.78
CA GLN A 64 -18.81 11.14 4.01
C GLN A 64 -17.63 11.68 4.84
N LYS A 65 -17.82 12.78 5.58
CA LYS A 65 -16.77 13.32 6.47
C LYS A 65 -16.38 12.32 7.54
N VAL A 66 -17.34 11.62 8.17
CA VAL A 66 -17.03 10.56 9.15
C VAL A 66 -16.23 9.41 8.51
N LEU A 67 -16.53 9.07 7.26
CA LEU A 67 -15.86 8.02 6.48
C LEU A 67 -14.57 8.51 5.79
N SER A 68 -14.16 9.76 6.00
CA SER A 68 -12.92 10.31 5.44
C SER A 68 -11.75 9.93 6.33
N ARG A 69 -10.56 9.73 5.76
CA ARG A 69 -9.35 9.30 6.48
C ARG A 69 -8.92 10.30 7.56
N ARG A 70 -9.17 11.59 7.36
CA ARG A 70 -8.75 12.71 8.22
C ARG A 70 -9.86 13.75 8.27
N GLY A 71 -9.87 14.53 9.34
CA GLY A 71 -10.72 15.71 9.47
C GLY A 71 -10.19 16.63 10.57
N LEU A 72 -10.99 17.62 10.96
CA LEU A 72 -10.61 18.62 11.96
C LEU A 72 -11.16 18.21 13.33
N ASP A 73 -10.31 18.27 14.36
CA ASP A 73 -10.79 18.15 15.74
C ASP A 73 -11.47 19.44 16.24
N SER A 74 -11.90 19.44 17.50
CA SER A 74 -12.54 20.60 18.13
C SER A 74 -11.65 21.84 18.23
N LEU A 75 -10.34 21.70 18.06
CA LEU A 75 -9.35 22.77 18.09
C LEU A 75 -8.94 23.22 16.68
N GLY A 76 -9.54 22.65 15.63
CA GLY A 76 -9.21 22.95 14.24
C GLY A 76 -7.93 22.27 13.73
N ALA A 77 -7.38 21.30 14.47
CA ALA A 77 -6.20 20.55 14.04
C ALA A 77 -6.60 19.33 13.20
N THR A 78 -5.81 19.02 12.16
CA THR A 78 -6.07 17.88 11.28
C THR A 78 -5.68 16.56 11.94
N VAL A 79 -6.68 15.79 12.36
CA VAL A 79 -6.52 14.49 13.03
C VAL A 79 -6.97 13.32 12.16
N PRO A 80 -6.42 12.11 12.35
CA PRO A 80 -6.93 10.91 11.68
C PRO A 80 -8.33 10.55 12.21
N TYR A 81 -9.26 10.32 11.30
CA TYR A 81 -10.62 9.87 11.59
C TYR A 81 -10.75 8.36 11.49
N LEU A 82 -9.91 7.72 10.68
CA LEU A 82 -9.86 6.28 10.54
C LEU A 82 -8.52 5.73 11.04
N GLY A 83 -8.51 4.51 11.56
CA GLY A 83 -7.32 3.77 11.95
C GLY A 83 -7.68 2.43 12.58
N LEU A 84 -6.97 1.36 12.18
CA LEU A 84 -7.13 0.05 12.81
C LEU A 84 -6.22 -0.07 14.04
N ALA A 85 -6.62 -0.93 14.98
CA ALA A 85 -5.80 -1.27 16.13
C ALA A 85 -4.47 -1.90 15.68
N THR A 86 -3.39 -1.53 16.37
CA THR A 86 -2.05 -2.10 16.17
C THR A 86 -2.08 -3.60 16.41
N GLY A 87 -1.54 -4.38 15.46
CA GLY A 87 -1.56 -5.86 15.53
C GLY A 87 -2.76 -6.52 14.86
N THR A 88 -3.68 -5.75 14.26
CA THR A 88 -4.74 -6.33 13.41
C THR A 88 -4.12 -7.20 12.30
N SER A 89 -4.40 -8.50 12.31
CA SER A 89 -3.82 -9.44 11.35
C SER A 89 -4.47 -9.33 9.96
N LYS A 90 -3.74 -9.73 8.91
CA LYS A 90 -4.30 -9.85 7.54
C LYS A 90 -5.56 -10.70 7.50
N ALA A 91 -5.59 -11.80 8.25
CA ALA A 91 -6.75 -12.68 8.38
C ALA A 91 -7.97 -11.97 9.01
N THR A 92 -7.74 -11.11 10.02
CA THR A 92 -8.82 -10.33 10.64
C THR A 92 -9.45 -9.36 9.63
N LEU A 93 -8.63 -8.64 8.86
CA LEU A 93 -9.14 -7.72 7.84
C LEU A 93 -9.85 -8.45 6.69
N ALA A 94 -9.34 -9.62 6.27
CA ALA A 94 -10.02 -10.48 5.31
C ALA A 94 -11.40 -10.91 5.83
N GLY A 95 -11.50 -11.26 7.12
CA GLY A 95 -12.76 -11.55 7.80
C GLY A 95 -13.72 -10.36 7.79
N TYR A 96 -13.23 -9.14 8.04
CA TYR A 96 -14.05 -7.93 7.87
C TYR A 96 -14.54 -7.73 6.44
N ALA A 97 -13.71 -8.00 5.43
CA ALA A 97 -14.10 -7.86 4.02
C ALA A 97 -15.19 -8.86 3.61
N VAL A 98 -15.15 -10.09 4.10
CA VAL A 98 -16.19 -11.11 3.88
C VAL A 98 -17.48 -10.76 4.63
N ASN A 99 -17.38 -10.31 5.89
CA ASN A 99 -18.53 -9.86 6.67
C ASN A 99 -19.20 -8.63 6.05
N PHE A 100 -18.42 -7.71 5.46
CA PHE A 100 -18.92 -6.51 4.80
C PHE A 100 -19.91 -6.81 3.67
N CYS A 101 -19.64 -7.85 2.89
CA CYS A 101 -20.53 -8.28 1.82
C CYS A 101 -21.62 -9.29 2.28
N GLY A 102 -21.61 -9.69 3.55
CA GLY A 102 -22.61 -10.54 4.17
C GLY A 102 -22.62 -12.00 3.67
N LYS A 103 -21.46 -12.54 3.28
CA LYS A 103 -21.31 -13.90 2.76
C LYS A 103 -20.53 -14.78 3.75
N SER A 104 -20.77 -16.09 3.75
CA SER A 104 -20.10 -17.05 4.65
C SER A 104 -19.27 -18.14 3.94
N VAL A 105 -19.46 -18.32 2.63
CA VAL A 105 -18.70 -19.25 1.76
C VAL A 105 -17.82 -18.41 0.83
N ASN A 106 -16.60 -18.86 0.52
CA ASN A 106 -15.59 -18.15 -0.29
C ASN A 106 -16.23 -17.27 -1.39
N PRO A 107 -16.40 -15.95 -1.16
CA PRO A 107 -17.30 -15.16 -1.97
C PRO A 107 -16.56 -14.34 -3.04
N TRP A 108 -15.28 -14.63 -3.23
CA TRP A 108 -14.38 -13.88 -4.08
C TRP A 108 -14.56 -14.26 -5.54
N VAL A 109 -14.87 -13.26 -6.37
CA VAL A 109 -14.89 -13.37 -7.83
C VAL A 109 -13.91 -12.37 -8.43
N ALA A 110 -13.36 -12.65 -9.61
CA ALA A 110 -12.41 -11.75 -10.25
C ALA A 110 -12.98 -10.33 -10.45
N ALA A 111 -12.11 -9.33 -10.36
CA ALA A 111 -12.43 -7.91 -10.52
C ALA A 111 -11.54 -7.26 -11.61
N PRO A 112 -11.77 -7.60 -12.90
CA PRO A 112 -10.91 -7.18 -14.01
C PRO A 112 -10.87 -5.66 -14.23
N GLU A 113 -11.79 -4.90 -13.64
CA GLU A 113 -11.76 -3.44 -13.67
C GLU A 113 -10.54 -2.84 -12.93
N PHE A 114 -9.81 -3.65 -12.16
CA PHE A 114 -8.58 -3.23 -11.49
C PHE A 114 -7.31 -3.48 -12.32
N ASP A 115 -7.42 -4.13 -13.47
CA ASP A 115 -6.28 -4.41 -14.37
C ASP A 115 -5.75 -3.14 -15.04
N VAL A 116 -6.55 -2.08 -15.05
CA VAL A 116 -6.25 -0.77 -15.63
C VAL A 116 -6.37 0.36 -14.61
N ALA A 117 -5.70 1.48 -14.87
CA ALA A 117 -5.81 2.69 -14.07
C ALA A 117 -7.25 3.23 -14.14
N ARG A 118 -7.85 3.54 -12.99
CA ARG A 118 -9.27 3.93 -12.90
C ARG A 118 -9.46 5.44 -12.99
N ASP A 119 -8.56 6.20 -12.36
CA ASP A 119 -8.46 7.65 -12.50
C ASP A 119 -7.06 8.15 -12.11
N ALA A 120 -6.83 9.47 -12.20
CA ALA A 120 -5.52 10.08 -11.88
C ALA A 120 -5.13 9.94 -10.40
N ASN A 121 -6.11 9.82 -9.50
CA ASN A 121 -5.91 9.65 -8.05
C ASN A 121 -5.91 8.16 -7.65
N ASP A 122 -6.31 7.24 -8.54
CA ASP A 122 -6.38 5.79 -8.36
C ASP A 122 -5.82 5.04 -9.59
N SER A 123 -4.53 5.28 -9.87
CA SER A 123 -3.83 4.81 -11.08
C SER A 123 -3.18 3.43 -10.95
N ALA A 124 -3.09 2.87 -9.75
CA ALA A 124 -2.46 1.57 -9.51
C ALA A 124 -3.29 0.41 -10.10
N THR A 125 -2.63 -0.59 -10.68
CA THR A 125 -3.30 -1.75 -11.30
C THR A 125 -3.10 -3.02 -10.48
N TYR A 126 -4.08 -3.92 -10.50
CA TYR A 126 -4.13 -5.17 -9.74
C TYR A 126 -4.81 -6.26 -10.59
N ALA A 127 -4.03 -6.97 -11.40
CA ALA A 127 -4.53 -8.01 -12.30
C ALA A 127 -5.21 -9.19 -11.59
N GLU A 128 -4.86 -9.42 -10.32
CA GLU A 128 -5.38 -10.51 -9.49
C GLU A 128 -6.44 -10.03 -8.49
N ALA A 129 -6.97 -8.81 -8.69
CA ALA A 129 -7.99 -8.29 -7.78
C ALA A 129 -9.24 -9.17 -7.78
N MET A 130 -9.77 -9.38 -6.59
CA MET A 130 -11.01 -10.10 -6.36
C MET A 130 -12.02 -9.21 -5.64
N GLN A 131 -13.30 -9.43 -5.86
CA GLN A 131 -14.38 -8.69 -5.23
C GLN A 131 -15.40 -9.63 -4.61
N CYS A 132 -16.03 -9.16 -3.53
CA CYS A 132 -17.22 -9.75 -2.96
C CYS A 132 -18.37 -8.74 -3.03
N LYS A 133 -19.45 -9.10 -3.71
CA LYS A 133 -20.61 -8.22 -3.94
C LYS A 133 -21.71 -8.45 -2.91
N VAL A 134 -22.38 -7.38 -2.51
CA VAL A 134 -23.63 -7.45 -1.74
C VAL A 134 -24.78 -7.72 -2.70
N ASP A 135 -25.63 -8.69 -2.38
CA ASP A 135 -26.84 -9.01 -3.14
C ASP A 135 -28.02 -9.32 -2.21
N GLY A 136 -29.17 -9.71 -2.78
CA GLY A 136 -30.40 -9.98 -2.03
C GLY A 136 -30.30 -11.14 -1.03
N THR A 137 -29.25 -11.95 -1.07
CA THR A 137 -29.00 -13.07 -0.14
C THR A 137 -27.97 -12.73 0.94
N SER A 138 -27.38 -11.52 0.91
CA SER A 138 -26.36 -11.09 1.86
C SER A 138 -26.95 -10.84 3.26
N ASN A 139 -26.35 -11.43 4.29
CA ASN A 139 -26.65 -11.12 5.68
C ASN A 139 -25.74 -9.99 6.18
N LEU A 140 -26.30 -8.77 6.29
CA LEU A 140 -25.54 -7.57 6.64
C LEU A 140 -25.45 -7.30 8.15
N SER A 141 -25.81 -8.25 9.01
CA SER A 141 -25.74 -8.10 10.48
C SER A 141 -24.36 -7.70 11.00
N ASN A 142 -23.30 -8.10 10.31
CA ASN A 142 -21.90 -7.81 10.67
C ASN A 142 -21.19 -6.90 9.65
N ALA A 143 -21.94 -6.28 8.72
CA ALA A 143 -21.36 -5.55 7.60
C ALA A 143 -20.54 -4.32 8.05
N PHE A 144 -20.85 -3.74 9.20
CA PHE A 144 -20.20 -2.53 9.71
C PHE A 144 -19.11 -2.82 10.74
N ASN A 145 -18.73 -4.08 10.97
CA ASN A 145 -17.62 -4.43 11.88
C ASN A 145 -16.32 -3.71 11.53
N ILE A 146 -16.04 -3.49 10.23
CA ILE A 146 -14.89 -2.69 9.82
C ILE A 146 -14.97 -1.26 10.33
N LEU A 147 -16.14 -0.61 10.27
CA LEU A 147 -16.33 0.77 10.73
C LEU A 147 -16.27 0.86 12.27
N ILE A 148 -16.87 -0.10 12.98
CA ILE A 148 -16.81 -0.18 14.44
C ILE A 148 -15.36 -0.22 14.94
N ASN A 149 -14.50 -0.95 14.23
CA ASN A 149 -13.10 -1.15 14.62
C ASN A 149 -12.12 -0.14 14.00
N SER A 150 -12.56 0.73 13.08
CA SER A 150 -11.67 1.67 12.38
C SER A 150 -12.02 3.14 12.59
N VAL A 151 -13.29 3.49 12.84
CA VAL A 151 -13.70 4.89 12.98
C VAL A 151 -13.35 5.39 14.38
N LYS A 152 -12.53 6.43 14.45
CA LYS A 152 -12.09 7.03 15.71
C LYS A 152 -13.14 7.99 16.27
N PRO A 153 -13.21 8.17 17.60
CA PRO A 153 -14.19 9.07 18.23
C PRO A 153 -14.21 10.50 17.66
N ALA A 154 -13.05 11.04 17.28
CA ALA A 154 -12.94 12.37 16.69
C ALA A 154 -13.76 12.54 15.40
N ALA A 155 -13.98 11.47 14.63
CA ALA A 155 -14.74 11.52 13.39
C ALA A 155 -16.20 11.93 13.62
N PHE A 156 -16.80 11.48 14.74
CA PHE A 156 -18.20 11.76 15.09
C PHE A 156 -18.46 13.23 15.43
N ASN A 157 -17.43 14.05 15.62
CA ASN A 157 -17.61 15.50 15.75
C ASN A 157 -18.14 16.14 14.46
N SER A 158 -17.97 15.46 13.31
CA SER A 158 -18.57 15.84 12.03
C SER A 158 -20.09 15.69 12.00
N LEU A 159 -20.66 14.92 12.94
CA LEU A 159 -22.10 14.74 13.08
C LEU A 159 -22.70 15.76 14.06
N PRO A 160 -23.96 16.18 13.86
CA PRO A 160 -24.71 16.92 14.86
C PRO A 160 -24.78 16.17 16.19
N SER A 161 -24.81 16.89 17.32
CA SER A 161 -24.74 16.30 18.67
C SER A 161 -25.76 15.20 18.92
N GLY A 162 -27.01 15.36 18.44
CA GLY A 162 -28.08 14.37 18.59
C GLY A 162 -27.94 13.11 17.72
N GLU A 163 -26.99 13.07 16.79
CA GLU A 163 -26.73 11.91 15.91
C GLU A 163 -25.42 11.19 16.26
N ARG A 164 -24.68 11.69 17.26
CA ARG A 164 -23.45 11.05 17.73
C ARG A 164 -23.77 9.78 18.51
N PRO A 165 -22.89 8.77 18.48
CA PRO A 165 -23.08 7.59 19.32
C PRO A 165 -22.95 7.96 20.79
N ALA A 166 -23.79 7.37 21.65
CA ALA A 166 -23.74 7.56 23.10
C ALA A 166 -22.61 6.75 23.78
N GLY A 167 -21.78 6.05 23.00
CA GLY A 167 -20.74 5.14 23.47
C GLY A 167 -20.05 4.44 22.30
N VAL A 168 -19.75 3.14 22.45
CA VAL A 168 -19.19 2.31 21.37
C VAL A 168 -20.26 2.13 20.28
N THR A 169 -19.87 2.29 19.01
CA THR A 169 -20.79 2.06 17.89
C THR A 169 -21.13 0.58 17.73
N THR A 170 -22.35 0.28 17.29
CA THR A 170 -22.81 -1.08 16.95
C THR A 170 -23.22 -1.17 15.48
N ASN A 171 -23.46 -2.39 14.97
CA ASN A 171 -23.93 -2.55 13.59
C ASN A 171 -25.32 -1.91 13.40
N GLU A 172 -26.20 -1.98 14.39
CA GLU A 172 -27.52 -1.36 14.37
C GLU A 172 -27.41 0.17 14.33
N TRP A 173 -26.47 0.75 15.08
CA TRP A 173 -26.23 2.19 15.04
C TRP A 173 -25.75 2.62 13.64
N TRP A 174 -24.77 1.93 13.06
CA TRP A 174 -24.29 2.23 11.70
C TRP A 174 -25.39 2.05 10.64
N ALA A 175 -26.18 0.97 10.74
CA ALA A 175 -27.32 0.75 9.86
C ALA A 175 -28.35 1.89 9.95
N SER A 176 -28.64 2.37 11.17
CA SER A 176 -29.55 3.50 11.42
C SER A 176 -28.99 4.84 10.94
N LEU A 177 -27.67 5.06 11.04
CA LEU A 177 -27.03 6.26 10.52
C LEU A 177 -27.09 6.28 9.00
N PHE A 178 -26.88 5.13 8.35
CA PHE A 178 -26.81 5.00 6.90
C PHE A 178 -28.18 4.95 6.24
N THR A 179 -29.21 4.53 6.98
CA THR A 179 -30.59 4.50 6.52
C THR A 179 -31.46 5.25 7.51
N LYS A 180 -31.90 6.46 7.12
CA LYS A 180 -32.81 7.27 7.93
C LYS A 180 -34.07 7.54 7.14
N SER A 181 -35.20 7.23 7.75
CA SER A 181 -36.52 7.62 7.29
C SER A 181 -37.15 8.54 8.34
N SER A 182 -37.33 9.79 7.99
CA SER A 182 -38.12 10.77 8.73
C SER A 182 -39.32 11.12 7.85
N GLY A 183 -40.50 11.38 8.41
CA GLY A 183 -41.75 11.51 7.64
C GLY A 183 -41.71 12.44 6.42
N ASP A 184 -40.76 13.40 6.40
CA ASP A 184 -40.58 14.37 5.33
C ASP A 184 -39.31 14.14 4.46
N TYR A 185 -38.38 13.27 4.87
CA TYR A 185 -37.17 12.97 4.10
C TYR A 185 -36.59 11.60 4.43
N GLN A 186 -36.04 10.93 3.42
CA GLN A 186 -35.38 9.65 3.55
C GLN A 186 -34.04 9.68 2.82
N TYR A 187 -33.03 9.01 3.36
CA TYR A 187 -31.83 8.67 2.61
C TYR A 187 -31.38 7.25 2.96
N GLU A 188 -30.68 6.63 2.01
CA GLU A 188 -30.25 5.25 2.13
C GLU A 188 -28.86 5.08 1.51
N ILE A 189 -27.89 4.73 2.35
CA ILE A 189 -26.54 4.30 1.98
C ILE A 189 -26.42 2.81 2.30
N LYS A 190 -25.86 2.03 1.37
CA LYS A 190 -25.62 0.60 1.58
C LYS A 190 -24.19 0.19 1.33
N PRO A 191 -23.69 -0.85 2.05
CA PRO A 191 -22.55 -1.62 1.58
C PRO A 191 -22.81 -2.12 0.15
N LYS A 192 -21.86 -1.88 -0.76
CA LYS A 192 -21.96 -2.28 -2.16
C LYS A 192 -21.13 -3.54 -2.43
N ARG A 193 -19.86 -3.50 -2.03
CA ARG A 193 -18.88 -4.57 -2.22
C ARG A 193 -17.62 -4.34 -1.40
N SER A 194 -16.90 -5.41 -1.12
CA SER A 194 -15.49 -5.34 -0.73
C SER A 194 -14.61 -5.85 -1.87
N VAL A 195 -13.40 -5.33 -1.98
CA VAL A 195 -12.42 -5.72 -3.00
C VAL A 195 -11.11 -6.05 -2.31
N LYS A 196 -10.60 -7.25 -2.55
CA LYS A 196 -9.25 -7.68 -2.23
C LYS A 196 -8.35 -7.33 -3.41
N LEU A 197 -7.55 -6.27 -3.26
CA LEU A 197 -6.58 -5.86 -4.29
C LEU A 197 -5.30 -6.69 -4.20
N THR A 198 -4.85 -6.96 -2.98
CA THR A 198 -3.81 -7.93 -2.62
C THR A 198 -4.18 -8.55 -1.27
N ASP A 199 -3.44 -9.56 -0.81
CA ASP A 199 -3.62 -10.13 0.54
C ASP A 199 -3.37 -9.13 1.69
N SER A 200 -2.76 -7.98 1.37
CA SER A 200 -2.46 -6.91 2.32
C SER A 200 -3.15 -5.60 1.97
N ARG A 201 -4.18 -5.63 1.12
CA ARG A 201 -4.87 -4.43 0.63
C ARG A 201 -6.33 -4.68 0.30
N TYR A 202 -7.23 -4.10 1.08
CA TYR A 202 -8.67 -4.27 0.97
C TYR A 202 -9.38 -2.94 0.84
N ARG A 203 -10.39 -2.89 -0.02
CA ARG A 203 -11.20 -1.69 -0.27
C ARG A 203 -12.68 -1.98 -0.06
N PHE A 204 -13.35 -1.12 0.68
CA PHE A 204 -14.75 -1.24 1.09
C PHE A 204 -15.56 -0.14 0.42
N TYR A 205 -16.58 -0.52 -0.35
CA TYR A 205 -17.41 0.41 -1.12
C TYR A 205 -18.79 0.59 -0.49
N PHE A 206 -19.18 1.84 -0.31
CA PHE A 206 -20.51 2.31 0.08
C PHE A 206 -21.13 3.05 -1.08
N SER A 207 -22.45 3.00 -1.22
CA SER A 207 -23.16 3.68 -2.31
C SER A 207 -24.45 4.30 -1.81
N THR A 208 -24.72 5.52 -2.27
CA THR A 208 -26.02 6.17 -2.05
C THR A 208 -27.06 5.52 -2.96
N LEU A 209 -28.01 4.79 -2.40
CA LEU A 209 -29.08 4.15 -3.17
C LEU A 209 -30.17 5.15 -3.53
N SER A 210 -30.66 5.89 -2.54
CA SER A 210 -31.67 6.93 -2.77
C SER A 210 -31.65 8.05 -1.74
N VAL A 211 -32.12 9.23 -2.16
CA VAL A 211 -32.53 10.33 -1.28
C VAL A 211 -33.92 10.76 -1.72
N ARG A 212 -34.82 10.99 -0.77
CA ARG A 212 -36.22 11.32 -1.06
C ARG A 212 -36.65 12.46 -0.14
N GLY A 213 -37.42 13.39 -0.68
CA GLY A 213 -38.04 14.49 0.06
C GLY A 213 -39.54 14.55 -0.23
N LYS A 214 -40.35 14.68 0.82
CA LYS A 214 -41.80 14.84 0.74
C LYS A 214 -42.17 16.19 1.36
N SER A 215 -43.18 16.82 0.77
CA SER A 215 -43.85 17.95 1.37
C SER A 215 -45.36 17.86 1.15
N ASP A 216 -46.11 18.31 2.15
CA ASP A 216 -47.55 18.54 2.09
C ASP A 216 -47.83 19.94 2.64
N VAL A 217 -48.15 20.88 1.76
CA VAL A 217 -48.50 22.25 2.16
C VAL A 217 -49.90 22.55 1.66
N SER A 218 -50.83 22.69 2.59
CA SER A 218 -52.22 23.05 2.28
C SER A 218 -52.89 22.07 1.29
N GLY A 219 -52.60 20.77 1.39
CA GLY A 219 -53.15 19.72 0.53
C GLY A 219 -52.43 19.57 -0.82
N SER A 220 -51.42 20.41 -1.11
CA SER A 220 -50.53 20.23 -2.25
C SER A 220 -49.34 19.37 -1.86
N GLN A 221 -49.26 18.17 -2.43
CA GLN A 221 -48.14 17.25 -2.20
C GLN A 221 -47.08 17.34 -3.30
N ARG A 222 -45.82 17.34 -2.88
CA ARG A 222 -44.66 17.24 -3.77
C ARG A 222 -43.70 16.18 -3.25
N PHE A 223 -43.21 15.37 -4.17
CA PHE A 223 -42.26 14.31 -3.93
C PHE A 223 -41.08 14.51 -4.86
N ILE A 224 -39.88 14.51 -4.29
CA ILE A 224 -38.64 14.49 -5.04
C ILE A 224 -37.92 13.22 -4.65
N ALA A 225 -37.48 12.46 -5.64
CA ALA A 225 -36.67 11.28 -5.45
C ALA A 225 -35.35 11.46 -6.20
N SER A 226 -34.30 10.87 -5.67
CA SER A 226 -33.01 10.82 -6.34
C SER A 226 -32.42 9.43 -6.25
N THR A 227 -31.59 9.12 -7.22
CA THR A 227 -30.78 7.91 -7.26
C THR A 227 -29.31 8.29 -7.33
N GLY A 228 -28.46 7.45 -6.76
CA GLY A 228 -27.02 7.60 -6.88
C GLY A 228 -26.54 7.53 -8.34
N THR A 229 -25.44 8.23 -8.64
CA THR A 229 -24.69 8.09 -9.90
C THR A 229 -23.53 7.10 -9.74
N ASN A 230 -22.78 6.85 -10.82
CA ASN A 230 -21.50 6.13 -10.77
C ASN A 230 -20.39 6.86 -9.94
N ARG A 231 -20.65 8.10 -9.51
CA ARG A 231 -19.78 8.88 -8.62
C ARG A 231 -20.29 8.99 -7.18
N SER A 232 -21.52 8.52 -6.92
CA SER A 232 -22.13 8.42 -5.59
C SER A 232 -21.62 7.25 -4.72
N ASP A 233 -20.51 6.62 -5.13
CA ASP A 233 -19.85 5.57 -4.35
C ASP A 233 -18.72 6.18 -3.53
N TRP A 234 -18.69 5.93 -2.22
CA TRP A 234 -17.53 6.22 -1.38
C TRP A 234 -16.77 4.95 -1.10
N TRP A 235 -15.45 4.99 -1.13
CA TRP A 235 -14.63 3.85 -0.74
C TRP A 235 -13.59 4.23 0.30
N ILE A 236 -13.31 3.26 1.17
CA ILE A 236 -12.23 3.30 2.15
C ILE A 236 -11.33 2.11 1.85
N GLU A 237 -10.04 2.34 1.80
CA GLU A 237 -9.03 1.33 1.52
C GLU A 237 -8.06 1.22 2.69
N PHE A 238 -7.84 0.00 3.15
CA PHE A 238 -6.85 -0.36 4.15
C PHE A 238 -5.73 -1.13 3.46
N TYR A 239 -4.48 -0.70 3.66
CA TYR A 239 -3.33 -1.37 3.06
C TYR A 239 -2.13 -1.38 3.99
N VAL A 240 -1.28 -2.40 3.87
CA VAL A 240 0.05 -2.41 4.48
C VAL A 240 1.06 -1.96 3.43
N PRO A 241 1.77 -0.84 3.62
CA PRO A 241 2.85 -0.41 2.75
C PRO A 241 3.92 -1.49 2.71
N ASN A 242 4.35 -1.79 1.49
CA ASN A 242 5.44 -2.71 1.29
C ASN A 242 6.73 -1.89 1.12
N PRO A 243 7.69 -1.97 2.06
CA PRO A 243 8.96 -1.27 1.93
C PRO A 243 9.77 -1.72 0.71
N PHE A 244 9.48 -2.91 0.16
CA PHE A 244 10.11 -3.43 -1.05
C PHE A 244 9.45 -2.93 -2.35
N ASP A 245 8.42 -2.07 -2.28
CA ASP A 245 7.86 -1.39 -3.47
C ASP A 245 8.88 -0.43 -4.13
N PHE A 246 9.94 -0.09 -3.40
CA PHE A 246 10.97 0.87 -3.80
C PHE A 246 12.26 0.14 -4.14
N VAL A 247 12.99 0.66 -5.13
CA VAL A 247 14.35 0.16 -5.44
C VAL A 247 15.30 0.43 -4.29
N VAL A 248 15.15 1.58 -3.65
CA VAL A 248 15.84 1.97 -2.42
C VAL A 248 14.85 2.65 -1.49
N PHE A 249 14.81 2.19 -0.26
CA PHE A 249 14.17 2.83 0.87
C PHE A 249 15.20 3.03 1.97
N ASP A 250 15.54 4.29 2.28
CA ASP A 250 16.34 4.64 3.45
C ASP A 250 15.53 5.42 4.51
N ASN A 251 15.87 5.29 5.79
CA ASN A 251 15.41 6.24 6.81
C ASN A 251 16.36 7.41 6.99
N TYR A 252 17.61 7.30 6.55
CA TYR A 252 18.61 8.31 6.83
C TYR A 252 19.43 8.54 5.58
N ILE A 253 19.92 9.76 5.34
CA ILE A 253 21.06 9.98 4.45
C ILE A 253 21.96 11.01 5.14
N SER A 254 23.01 10.55 5.83
CA SER A 254 24.10 11.45 6.24
C SER A 254 24.82 11.94 5.00
N GLY A 255 24.64 13.21 4.65
CA GLY A 255 25.43 13.86 3.61
C GLY A 255 24.82 13.85 2.22
N GLY A 256 23.52 13.58 2.07
CA GLY A 256 22.78 13.74 0.81
C GLY A 256 23.24 12.87 -0.35
N PHE A 257 22.51 12.94 -1.47
CA PHE A 257 22.93 12.28 -2.71
C PHE A 257 24.11 12.99 -3.37
N GLN A 258 24.97 12.26 -4.07
CA GLN A 258 26.08 12.84 -4.85
C GLN A 258 26.13 12.31 -6.29
N TYR A 259 26.07 10.98 -6.49
CA TYR A 259 26.19 10.34 -7.81
C TYR A 259 25.40 9.02 -7.85
N ASN A 260 24.08 9.10 -7.76
CA ASN A 260 23.22 7.94 -7.67
C ASN A 260 22.28 7.87 -8.87
N GLU A 261 22.17 6.68 -9.46
CA GLU A 261 21.13 6.34 -10.43
C GLU A 261 20.21 5.30 -9.78
N PHE A 262 18.93 5.63 -9.69
CA PHE A 262 17.89 4.76 -9.16
C PHE A 262 17.01 4.30 -10.31
N ASP A 263 17.12 3.02 -10.68
CA ASP A 263 16.28 2.40 -11.70
C ASP A 263 15.00 1.83 -11.07
N GLY A 264 14.18 2.74 -10.54
CA GLY A 264 12.94 2.46 -9.85
C GLY A 264 12.53 3.60 -8.94
N ASP A 265 11.46 3.37 -8.19
CA ASP A 265 10.95 4.34 -7.22
C ASP A 265 11.83 4.36 -5.97
N TYR A 266 12.11 5.55 -5.43
CA TYR A 266 12.91 5.75 -4.21
C TYR A 266 12.01 6.26 -3.08
N PHE A 267 12.23 5.81 -1.85
CA PHE A 267 11.48 6.27 -0.68
C PHE A 267 12.39 6.65 0.49
N THR A 268 11.98 7.65 1.25
CA THR A 268 12.54 7.89 2.58
C THR A 268 11.49 8.31 3.61
N ASN A 269 11.64 7.85 4.83
CA ASN A 269 10.79 8.31 5.93
C ASN A 269 11.08 9.76 6.33
N PHE A 270 12.29 10.24 6.08
CA PHE A 270 12.72 11.55 6.51
C PHE A 270 12.70 12.51 5.33
N ARG A 271 13.24 13.72 5.52
CA ARG A 271 13.41 14.66 4.41
C ARG A 271 14.60 14.21 3.58
N VAL A 272 14.41 14.19 2.26
CA VAL A 272 15.49 13.91 1.30
C VAL A 272 16.59 14.97 1.44
N GLY A 273 17.85 14.57 1.31
CA GLY A 273 18.99 15.47 1.27
C GLY A 273 19.64 15.50 -0.11
N PHE A 274 19.79 16.68 -0.69
CA PHE A 274 20.54 16.92 -1.92
C PHE A 274 21.79 17.73 -1.60
N LEU A 275 22.95 17.31 -2.11
CA LEU A 275 24.14 18.15 -2.06
C LEU A 275 24.26 19.00 -3.33
N ASP A 276 24.82 20.19 -3.19
CA ASP A 276 25.13 21.10 -4.27
C ASP A 276 26.09 20.38 -5.23
N ALA A 277 25.73 20.38 -6.52
CA ALA A 277 26.38 19.60 -7.60
C ALA A 277 26.10 18.09 -7.64
N ALA A 278 25.11 17.58 -6.91
CA ALA A 278 24.71 16.17 -7.01
C ALA A 278 24.09 15.87 -8.39
N ASN A 279 24.67 14.92 -9.13
CA ASN A 279 24.10 14.40 -10.36
C ASN A 279 23.30 13.14 -10.03
N VAL A 280 22.05 13.33 -9.66
CA VAL A 280 21.14 12.25 -9.26
C VAL A 280 20.14 12.01 -10.37
N LYS A 281 19.96 10.73 -10.73
CA LYS A 281 19.03 10.31 -11.77
C LYS A 281 17.99 9.37 -11.17
N PHE A 282 16.73 9.81 -11.18
CA PHE A 282 15.60 8.98 -10.81
C PHE A 282 14.87 8.52 -12.06
N LYS A 283 14.95 7.23 -12.38
CA LYS A 283 14.11 6.64 -13.43
C LYS A 283 12.68 6.38 -12.95
N GLY A 284 12.48 6.29 -11.63
CA GLY A 284 11.18 6.26 -10.98
C GLY A 284 10.81 7.56 -10.28
N HIS A 285 9.77 7.50 -9.46
CA HIS A 285 9.36 8.58 -8.57
C HIS A 285 10.22 8.61 -7.31
N MET A 286 10.32 9.79 -6.69
CA MET A 286 10.95 9.96 -5.40
C MET A 286 9.88 10.25 -4.37
N TYR A 287 9.92 9.59 -3.22
CA TYR A 287 8.92 9.69 -2.17
C TYR A 287 9.59 10.04 -0.84
N SER A 288 8.94 10.89 -0.06
CA SER A 288 9.41 11.30 1.25
C SER A 288 8.24 11.51 2.18
N ALA A 289 8.35 10.92 3.37
CA ALA A 289 7.40 11.19 4.45
C ALA A 289 7.71 12.49 5.21
N GLY A 290 8.84 13.15 4.98
CA GLY A 290 9.09 14.50 5.49
C GLY A 290 9.20 14.60 7.02
N CYS A 291 9.53 13.51 7.71
CA CYS A 291 9.66 13.52 9.17
C CYS A 291 10.86 14.38 9.64
N ASN A 292 10.67 15.10 10.75
CA ASN A 292 11.54 16.20 11.18
C ASN A 292 12.65 15.80 12.17
N ASN A 293 12.62 14.61 12.75
CA ASN A 293 13.55 14.18 13.82
C ASN A 293 14.93 13.78 13.27
N TYR A 294 15.52 14.71 12.53
CA TYR A 294 16.82 14.61 11.88
C TYR A 294 18.00 14.75 12.86
N ASN A 295 17.78 15.01 14.16
CA ASN A 295 18.80 15.61 15.04
C ASN A 295 19.04 14.91 16.39
N THR A 296 19.24 13.60 16.42
CA THR A 296 20.05 13.01 17.51
C THR A 296 20.91 11.89 16.97
N THR A 297 22.21 11.92 17.28
CA THR A 297 23.21 10.87 17.00
C THR A 297 22.85 9.49 17.56
N THR A 298 21.82 9.42 18.40
CA THR A 298 21.07 8.21 18.75
C THR A 298 19.84 8.08 17.84
N PHE A 299 20.01 7.58 16.62
CA PHE A 299 18.90 7.16 15.77
C PHE A 299 18.29 5.89 16.37
N SER A 300 17.37 6.09 17.29
CA SER A 300 16.43 5.08 17.73
C SER A 300 15.10 5.77 17.86
N TYR A 301 14.49 6.07 16.70
CA TYR A 301 13.04 6.14 16.67
C TYR A 301 12.55 4.70 16.82
N ALA A 302 12.70 4.16 18.02
CA ALA A 302 11.98 3.00 18.46
C ALA A 302 10.53 3.46 18.51
N LEU A 303 9.87 3.43 17.35
CA LEU A 303 8.43 3.55 17.34
C LEU A 303 7.94 2.34 18.10
N ASN A 304 7.54 2.56 19.35
CA ASN A 304 6.89 1.58 20.19
C ASN A 304 5.76 0.97 19.35
N THR A 305 5.34 -0.27 19.64
CA THR A 305 4.18 -0.85 18.96
C THR A 305 2.90 -0.01 19.10
N ASN A 306 2.90 0.95 20.04
CA ASN A 306 1.79 1.84 20.37
C ASN A 306 1.89 3.24 19.73
N ASP A 307 2.97 3.55 19.02
CA ASP A 307 3.14 4.87 18.42
C ASP A 307 2.26 5.03 17.16
N PRO A 308 1.86 6.27 16.80
CA PRO A 308 0.97 6.51 15.66
C PRO A 308 1.49 5.91 14.35
N PRO A 309 0.59 5.60 13.39
CA PRO A 309 0.97 5.03 12.10
C PRO A 309 1.81 5.96 11.22
N ASP A 310 1.95 7.24 11.61
CA ASP A 310 2.75 8.24 10.92
C ASP A 310 3.61 9.01 11.94
N CYS A 311 4.66 9.68 11.49
CA CYS A 311 5.54 10.43 12.39
C CYS A 311 4.83 11.67 12.99
N LEU A 312 5.09 11.94 14.28
CA LEU A 312 4.44 13.02 15.03
C LEU A 312 4.78 14.42 14.50
N ASN A 313 6.01 14.62 14.03
CA ASN A 313 6.50 15.89 13.51
C ASN A 313 6.91 15.74 12.05
N LYS A 314 6.07 16.26 11.16
CA LYS A 314 6.25 16.19 9.71
C LYS A 314 6.17 17.58 9.10
N THR A 315 7.12 17.88 8.23
CA THR A 315 7.06 19.06 7.37
C THR A 315 7.51 18.65 5.98
N PRO A 316 6.59 18.68 4.99
CA PRO A 316 6.93 18.40 3.60
C PRO A 316 8.10 19.27 3.13
N GLY A 317 9.10 18.63 2.55
CA GLY A 317 10.28 19.34 2.09
C GLY A 317 11.50 18.43 1.92
N PHE A 318 12.59 19.06 1.52
CA PHE A 318 13.90 18.44 1.38
C PHE A 318 14.99 19.40 1.87
N ARG A 319 16.18 18.87 2.14
CA ARG A 319 17.35 19.67 2.49
C ARG A 319 18.27 19.81 1.28
N THR A 320 18.87 20.98 1.13
CA THR A 320 20.00 21.24 0.24
C THR A 320 21.24 21.57 1.05
N GLY A 321 22.43 21.34 0.52
CA GLY A 321 23.66 21.58 1.27
C GLY A 321 24.89 21.73 0.38
N ALA A 322 25.83 22.58 0.78
CA ALA A 322 27.05 22.81 0.02
C ALA A 322 27.90 21.55 -0.15
N SER A 323 28.71 21.53 -1.21
CA SER A 323 29.75 20.52 -1.43
C SER A 323 30.66 20.45 -0.18
N GLY A 324 30.76 19.26 0.42
CA GLY A 324 31.41 19.06 1.73
C GLY A 324 30.57 18.30 2.78
N GLY A 325 29.35 17.90 2.44
CA GLY A 325 28.56 16.92 3.22
C GLY A 325 27.61 17.51 4.26
N ASN A 326 27.51 18.84 4.36
CA ASN A 326 26.62 19.51 5.32
C ASN A 326 25.29 19.91 4.66
N LEU A 327 24.22 19.18 4.97
CA LEU A 327 22.84 19.52 4.58
C LEU A 327 22.35 20.74 5.40
N GLY A 328 22.44 21.93 4.81
CA GLY A 328 22.24 23.21 5.50
C GLY A 328 20.84 23.79 5.37
N ASN A 329 20.33 23.95 4.14
CA ASN A 329 19.11 24.70 3.88
C ASN A 329 17.90 23.77 3.79
N LEU A 330 16.82 24.11 4.50
CA LEU A 330 15.56 23.41 4.40
C LEU A 330 14.67 24.11 3.39
N VAL A 331 14.22 23.38 2.37
CA VAL A 331 13.19 23.83 1.43
C VAL A 331 11.86 23.18 1.82
N THR A 332 10.86 24.00 2.19
CA THR A 332 9.50 23.54 2.55
C THR A 332 8.45 24.23 1.71
N ASN A 333 7.21 23.77 1.80
CA ASN A 333 6.06 24.52 1.26
C ASN A 333 5.84 25.84 2.01
N THR A 334 5.14 26.77 1.36
CA THR A 334 4.65 28.01 1.98
C THR A 334 3.20 27.84 2.43
N SER A 335 2.65 28.81 3.17
CA SER A 335 1.23 28.82 3.59
C SER A 335 0.24 28.86 2.42
N SER A 336 0.68 29.21 1.21
CA SER A 336 -0.17 29.27 0.02
C SER A 336 -0.46 27.90 -0.62
N GLN A 337 0.28 26.84 -0.28
CA GLN A 337 0.01 25.47 -0.72
C GLN A 337 -0.64 24.68 0.41
N THR A 338 -1.91 24.30 0.24
CA THR A 338 -2.72 23.68 1.30
C THR A 338 -3.02 22.20 1.05
N THR A 339 -2.96 21.75 -0.21
CA THR A 339 -3.17 20.35 -0.60
C THR A 339 -1.87 19.64 -0.92
N SER A 340 -1.80 18.31 -0.73
CA SER A 340 -0.63 17.51 -1.07
C SER A 340 -0.18 17.70 -2.52
N SER A 341 -1.11 17.82 -3.47
CA SER A 341 -0.83 18.04 -4.88
C SER A 341 -0.12 19.39 -5.14
N GLN A 342 -0.62 20.47 -4.52
CA GLN A 342 -0.01 21.80 -4.61
C GLN A 342 1.38 21.82 -3.97
N ILE A 343 1.51 21.21 -2.78
CA ILE A 343 2.78 21.12 -2.05
C ILE A 343 3.84 20.41 -2.90
N ASN A 344 3.52 19.23 -3.42
CA ASN A 344 4.44 18.44 -4.22
C ASN A 344 4.82 19.19 -5.51
N THR A 345 3.85 19.82 -6.20
CA THR A 345 4.13 20.60 -7.42
C THR A 345 5.11 21.73 -7.13
N TYR A 346 4.89 22.51 -6.07
CA TYR A 346 5.79 23.60 -5.67
C TYR A 346 7.20 23.08 -5.36
N LEU A 347 7.32 22.04 -4.53
CA LEU A 347 8.62 21.51 -4.12
C LEU A 347 9.42 20.97 -5.31
N ASN A 348 8.78 20.33 -6.29
CA ASN A 348 9.47 19.88 -7.52
C ASN A 348 10.09 21.05 -8.32
N THR A 349 9.53 22.26 -8.25
CA THR A 349 10.13 23.44 -8.92
C THR A 349 11.38 23.96 -8.22
N LYS A 350 11.68 23.46 -7.01
CA LYS A 350 12.80 23.91 -6.17
C LYS A 350 13.96 22.91 -6.11
N ILE A 351 13.78 21.72 -6.65
CA ILE A 351 14.84 20.70 -6.71
C ILE A 351 15.97 21.21 -7.63
N ASP A 352 17.22 20.88 -7.28
CA ASP A 352 18.41 21.23 -8.07
C ASP A 352 18.24 20.80 -9.54
N PRO A 353 18.51 21.68 -10.53
CA PRO A 353 18.46 21.35 -11.96
C PRO A 353 19.30 20.13 -12.39
N LEU A 354 20.34 19.78 -11.64
CA LEU A 354 21.18 18.60 -11.90
C LEU A 354 20.53 17.29 -11.45
N THR A 355 19.49 17.35 -10.62
CA THR A 355 18.64 16.20 -10.32
C THR A 355 17.65 16.02 -11.45
N THR A 356 17.67 14.84 -12.09
CA THR A 356 16.80 14.55 -13.22
C THR A 356 15.84 13.41 -12.92
N PHE A 357 14.63 13.55 -13.43
CA PHE A 357 13.59 12.54 -13.42
C PHE A 357 13.31 12.08 -14.85
N SER A 358 13.11 10.78 -15.05
CA SER A 358 12.59 10.29 -16.34
C SER A 358 11.21 10.88 -16.66
N THR A 359 10.83 10.88 -17.93
CA THR A 359 9.57 11.49 -18.42
C THR A 359 8.36 11.04 -17.60
N GLY A 360 7.61 12.01 -17.07
CA GLY A 360 6.42 11.78 -16.24
C GLY A 360 6.71 11.44 -14.77
N LYS A 361 7.98 11.37 -14.35
CA LYS A 361 8.39 11.11 -12.97
C LYS A 361 8.68 12.41 -12.21
N LYS A 362 8.54 12.36 -10.88
CA LYS A 362 8.63 13.51 -9.97
C LYS A 362 8.75 13.09 -8.51
N GLY A 363 9.03 14.06 -7.64
CA GLY A 363 9.04 13.92 -6.18
C GLY A 363 7.67 14.09 -5.51
N TYR A 364 7.45 13.34 -4.43
CA TYR A 364 6.30 13.45 -3.52
C TYR A 364 6.84 13.56 -2.09
N PHE A 365 6.46 14.62 -1.37
CA PHE A 365 7.03 14.98 -0.06
C PHE A 365 6.01 14.92 1.07
N THR A 366 4.89 14.27 0.81
CA THR A 366 3.73 14.21 1.71
C THR A 366 3.34 12.77 2.06
N GLU A 367 4.17 11.79 1.71
CA GLU A 367 3.90 10.37 1.90
C GLU A 367 3.86 9.95 3.36
N GLN A 368 3.21 8.84 3.69
CA GLN A 368 3.13 8.38 5.07
C GLN A 368 4.41 7.65 5.47
N TYR A 369 4.84 7.81 6.72
CA TYR A 369 5.96 7.05 7.27
C TYR A 369 5.71 5.55 7.12
N ILE A 370 6.68 4.76 6.65
CA ILE A 370 6.63 3.29 6.55
C ILE A 370 7.46 2.68 7.67
N LYS A 371 6.85 1.87 8.54
CA LYS A 371 7.54 1.28 9.68
C LYS A 371 8.43 0.10 9.28
N LEU A 372 9.68 0.14 9.72
CA LEU A 372 10.61 -1.00 9.64
C LEU A 372 10.43 -1.94 10.84
N PRO A 373 10.66 -3.26 10.67
CA PRO A 373 10.53 -4.24 11.75
C PRO A 373 11.66 -4.09 12.78
N LEU A 374 11.30 -4.17 14.06
CA LEU A 374 12.26 -3.99 15.17
C LEU A 374 12.91 -5.29 15.64
N THR A 375 12.35 -6.44 15.25
CA THR A 375 12.71 -7.77 15.73
C THR A 375 12.58 -8.79 14.60
N SER A 376 13.35 -9.88 14.67
CA SER A 376 13.24 -11.02 13.77
C SER A 376 12.48 -12.23 14.33
N GLN A 377 11.57 -12.00 15.30
CA GLN A 377 10.86 -13.09 15.99
C GLN A 377 10.03 -13.94 15.04
N ALA A 378 9.30 -13.32 14.10
CA ALA A 378 8.50 -14.07 13.12
C ALA A 378 9.36 -15.00 12.25
N GLN A 379 10.60 -14.60 11.95
CA GLN A 379 11.54 -15.43 11.18
C GLN A 379 12.16 -16.53 12.04
N LEU A 380 12.42 -16.29 13.33
CA LEU A 380 12.82 -17.33 14.27
C LEU A 380 11.71 -18.38 14.44
N ASP A 381 10.46 -17.94 14.62
CA ASP A 381 9.29 -18.83 14.77
C ASP A 381 9.11 -19.68 13.51
N ALA A 382 9.18 -19.06 12.32
CA ALA A 382 9.10 -19.77 11.05
C ALA A 382 10.29 -20.74 10.85
N ALA A 383 11.52 -20.34 11.19
CA ALA A 383 12.68 -21.21 11.11
C ALA A 383 12.56 -22.43 12.03
N THR A 384 12.01 -22.23 13.23
CA THR A 384 11.76 -23.30 14.21
C THR A 384 10.65 -24.24 13.76
N ASP A 385 9.59 -23.71 13.15
CA ASP A 385 8.48 -24.52 12.68
C ASP A 385 8.89 -25.43 11.51
N ALA A 386 9.42 -24.87 10.42
CA ALA A 386 9.70 -25.65 9.21
C ALA A 386 10.92 -25.17 8.41
N GLY A 387 11.74 -24.28 8.97
CA GLY A 387 12.93 -23.76 8.33
C GLY A 387 14.23 -24.39 8.85
N LEU A 388 15.31 -23.60 8.83
CA LEU A 388 16.64 -23.99 9.28
C LEU A 388 17.22 -22.92 10.20
N ILE A 389 17.89 -23.36 11.28
CA ILE A 389 18.59 -22.47 12.22
C ILE A 389 20.08 -22.74 12.11
N ALA A 390 20.89 -21.73 11.76
CA ALA A 390 22.36 -21.83 11.69
C ALA A 390 23.00 -21.80 13.08
N VAL A 391 22.54 -20.90 13.94
CA VAL A 391 23.03 -20.72 15.32
C VAL A 391 21.83 -20.44 16.22
N SER A 392 21.53 -21.35 17.16
CA SER A 392 20.32 -21.29 17.99
C SER A 392 20.47 -20.47 19.27
N THR A 393 21.70 -20.21 19.73
CA THR A 393 21.91 -19.67 21.09
C THR A 393 22.93 -18.55 21.11
N PRO A 394 22.59 -17.36 21.67
CA PRO A 394 23.56 -16.33 22.01
C PRO A 394 24.61 -16.87 23.00
N GLY A 395 25.90 -16.79 22.66
CA GLY A 395 26.99 -16.93 23.64
C GLY A 395 27.68 -18.29 23.79
N SER A 396 27.37 -19.33 23.01
CA SER A 396 28.16 -20.58 23.05
C SER A 396 29.36 -20.50 22.09
N ASP A 397 30.45 -19.90 22.56
CA ASP A 397 31.72 -19.76 21.83
C ASP A 397 32.53 -21.06 21.91
N THR A 398 32.55 -21.88 20.84
CA THR A 398 33.63 -22.84 20.54
C THR A 398 33.53 -23.25 19.06
N ALA A 399 34.67 -23.35 18.35
CA ALA A 399 34.98 -23.71 16.94
C ALA A 399 34.02 -24.56 16.04
N ASN A 400 32.89 -25.06 16.54
CA ASN A 400 31.86 -25.79 15.82
C ASN A 400 30.62 -24.96 15.42
N ILE A 401 30.62 -23.65 15.71
CA ILE A 401 29.53 -22.75 15.29
C ILE A 401 29.51 -22.65 13.77
N GLU A 402 28.32 -22.79 13.19
CA GLU A 402 28.08 -22.52 11.78
C GLU A 402 28.08 -21.01 11.56
N THR A 403 29.07 -20.53 10.82
CA THR A 403 29.26 -19.10 10.55
C THR A 403 28.90 -18.74 9.12
N ASP A 404 28.86 -19.73 8.22
CA ASP A 404 28.70 -19.49 6.79
C ASP A 404 27.55 -20.35 6.24
N VAL A 405 26.77 -19.76 5.33
CA VAL A 405 25.75 -20.42 4.52
C VAL A 405 26.10 -20.27 3.06
N VAL A 406 26.30 -21.39 2.38
CA VAL A 406 26.51 -21.44 0.94
C VAL A 406 25.25 -21.94 0.26
N LEU A 407 24.74 -21.16 -0.68
CA LEU A 407 23.59 -21.48 -1.52
C LEU A 407 24.09 -21.87 -2.91
N SER A 408 23.54 -22.93 -3.48
CA SER A 408 23.86 -23.32 -4.85
C SER A 408 22.72 -24.14 -5.46
N VAL A 409 22.62 -24.12 -6.78
CA VAL A 409 21.74 -25.03 -7.52
C VAL A 409 22.56 -26.08 -8.23
N GLY A 410 22.09 -27.31 -8.18
CA GLY A 410 22.74 -28.40 -8.89
C GLY A 410 21.79 -29.54 -9.22
N ASN A 411 22.31 -30.51 -9.95
CA ASN A 411 21.61 -31.76 -10.24
C ASN A 411 21.46 -32.65 -8.99
N GLY A 412 20.87 -33.85 -9.15
CA GLY A 412 20.75 -34.83 -8.06
C GLY A 412 22.08 -35.31 -7.43
N SER A 413 23.24 -35.04 -8.03
CA SER A 413 24.57 -35.31 -7.47
C SER A 413 25.28 -34.05 -6.94
N GLY A 414 24.67 -32.88 -7.04
CA GLY A 414 25.25 -31.59 -6.64
C GLY A 414 26.17 -30.95 -7.68
N ALA A 415 26.22 -31.48 -8.91
CA ALA A 415 26.97 -30.86 -9.99
C ALA A 415 26.25 -29.59 -10.49
N SER A 416 27.03 -28.57 -10.86
CA SER A 416 26.53 -27.30 -11.39
C SER A 416 25.65 -27.49 -12.62
N LEU A 417 24.66 -26.60 -12.77
CA LEU A 417 23.81 -26.56 -13.95
C LEU A 417 24.60 -26.11 -15.18
N ALA A 418 24.15 -26.54 -16.37
CA ALA A 418 24.62 -25.99 -17.63
C ALA A 418 23.87 -24.69 -17.98
N PHE A 419 24.54 -23.76 -18.67
CA PHE A 419 23.90 -22.52 -19.15
C PHE A 419 23.49 -22.67 -20.62
N ALA A 420 22.22 -22.39 -20.94
CA ALA A 420 21.68 -22.43 -22.30
C ALA A 420 20.47 -21.48 -22.43
N ASP A 421 20.24 -20.93 -23.62
CA ASP A 421 19.07 -20.07 -23.93
C ASP A 421 18.87 -18.88 -22.96
N GLY A 422 19.97 -18.28 -22.51
CA GLY A 422 19.94 -17.12 -21.61
C GLY A 422 19.59 -17.43 -20.15
N LYS A 423 19.49 -18.71 -19.76
CA LYS A 423 19.19 -19.15 -18.39
C LYS A 423 19.98 -20.39 -17.98
N TRP A 424 19.95 -20.72 -16.69
CA TRP A 424 20.52 -21.97 -16.22
C TRP A 424 19.53 -23.11 -16.41
N ASN A 425 19.97 -24.20 -17.04
CA ASN A 425 19.09 -25.31 -17.40
C ASN A 425 18.80 -26.21 -16.19
N GLU A 426 17.57 -26.15 -15.69
CA GLU A 426 17.06 -27.02 -14.63
C GLU A 426 16.35 -28.29 -15.14
N ASN A 427 16.14 -28.41 -16.46
CA ASN A 427 15.55 -29.59 -17.10
C ASN A 427 16.61 -30.66 -17.29
N ILE A 428 17.01 -31.29 -16.19
CA ILE A 428 18.08 -32.28 -16.12
C ILE A 428 17.56 -33.61 -15.56
N SER A 429 18.17 -34.72 -15.97
CA SER A 429 17.83 -36.05 -15.45
C SER A 429 18.02 -36.10 -13.93
N GLY A 430 16.96 -36.49 -13.21
CA GLY A 430 16.92 -36.50 -11.74
C GLY A 430 16.48 -35.18 -11.08
N GLY A 431 16.21 -34.14 -11.86
CA GLY A 431 15.73 -32.84 -11.38
C GLY A 431 16.81 -31.93 -10.79
N ALA A 432 16.53 -30.63 -10.78
CA ALA A 432 17.34 -29.63 -10.09
C ALA A 432 16.96 -29.55 -8.59
N TYR A 433 17.96 -29.33 -7.75
CA TYR A 433 17.81 -29.16 -6.31
C TYR A 433 18.42 -27.84 -5.87
N GLN A 434 17.77 -27.18 -4.91
CA GLN A 434 18.39 -26.14 -4.12
C GLN A 434 19.26 -26.80 -3.05
N TYR A 435 20.54 -26.46 -2.98
CA TYR A 435 21.47 -26.88 -1.94
C TYR A 435 21.71 -25.75 -0.93
N ILE A 436 21.80 -26.12 0.35
CA ILE A 436 22.11 -25.23 1.47
C ILE A 436 23.21 -25.90 2.29
N THR A 437 24.39 -25.28 2.33
CA THR A 437 25.55 -25.82 3.05
C THR A 437 25.95 -24.89 4.18
N PHE A 438 25.93 -25.40 5.41
CA PHE A 438 26.45 -24.70 6.58
C PHE A 438 27.91 -25.07 6.80
N LYS A 439 28.76 -24.06 6.98
CA LYS A 439 30.20 -24.23 7.28
C LYS A 439 30.56 -23.49 8.56
N ASN A 440 31.62 -23.95 9.22
CA ASN A 440 32.25 -23.18 10.31
C ASN A 440 33.24 -22.14 9.76
N ALA A 441 33.82 -21.33 10.64
CA ALA A 441 34.77 -20.27 10.27
C ALA A 441 36.03 -20.77 9.54
N GLY A 442 36.39 -22.05 9.72
CA GLY A 442 37.49 -22.71 8.99
C GLY A 442 37.10 -23.23 7.60
N GLY A 443 35.85 -23.03 7.16
CA GLY A 443 35.32 -23.50 5.89
C GLY A 443 34.92 -24.98 5.86
N ALA A 444 35.00 -25.69 7.00
CA ALA A 444 34.60 -27.09 7.08
C ALA A 444 33.07 -27.22 7.06
N VAL A 445 32.55 -28.08 6.18
CA VAL A 445 31.11 -28.37 6.07
C VAL A 445 30.62 -29.07 7.34
N LYS A 446 29.57 -28.51 7.96
CA LYS A 446 28.93 -29.06 9.16
C LYS A 446 27.61 -29.74 8.84
N ARG A 447 26.79 -29.10 8.03
CA ARG A 447 25.52 -29.66 7.55
C ARG A 447 25.30 -29.29 6.10
N GLU A 448 24.71 -30.22 5.37
CA GLU A 448 24.33 -30.03 3.97
C GLU A 448 22.89 -30.48 3.83
N TYR A 449 22.08 -29.60 3.25
CA TYR A 449 20.67 -29.82 2.97
C TYR A 449 20.40 -29.62 1.50
N ARG A 450 19.35 -30.28 1.01
CA ARG A 450 18.77 -29.98 -0.30
C ARG A 450 17.26 -30.16 -0.32
N TYR A 451 16.60 -29.53 -1.27
CA TYR A 451 15.18 -29.75 -1.56
C TYR A 451 14.89 -29.50 -3.04
N GLY A 452 13.83 -30.16 -3.55
CA GLY A 452 13.36 -29.99 -4.92
C GLY A 452 12.09 -29.13 -4.99
N PRO A 453 11.40 -29.11 -6.14
CA PRO A 453 10.12 -28.41 -6.32
C PRO A 453 9.00 -28.88 -5.38
N ASP A 454 9.11 -30.08 -4.82
CA ASP A 454 8.19 -30.64 -3.82
C ASP A 454 8.37 -30.04 -2.41
N LEU A 455 9.41 -29.21 -2.24
CA LEU A 455 9.86 -28.60 -1.00
C LEU A 455 10.29 -29.61 0.08
N VAL A 456 10.41 -30.90 -0.24
CA VAL A 456 10.78 -31.92 0.74
C VAL A 456 12.26 -31.76 1.08
N LEU A 457 12.56 -31.59 2.36
CA LEU A 457 13.91 -31.38 2.85
C LEU A 457 14.66 -32.72 2.98
N TYR A 458 15.86 -32.76 2.42
CA TYR A 458 16.82 -33.85 2.57
C TYR A 458 18.05 -33.34 3.28
N LYS A 459 18.61 -34.13 4.19
CA LYS A 459 19.88 -33.86 4.88
C LYS A 459 20.91 -34.88 4.45
N LYS A 460 22.14 -34.44 4.20
CA LYS A 460 23.25 -35.34 3.89
C LYS A 460 23.80 -35.94 5.18
N ILE A 461 23.76 -37.26 5.30
CA ILE A 461 24.28 -38.03 6.43
C ILE A 461 25.17 -39.14 5.86
N SER A 462 26.44 -39.15 6.27
CA SER A 462 27.44 -40.12 5.79
C SER A 462 27.52 -40.23 4.26
N GLY A 463 27.40 -39.09 3.56
CA GLY A 463 27.45 -39.02 2.09
C GLY A 463 26.14 -39.33 1.37
N THR A 464 25.10 -39.81 2.08
CA THR A 464 23.79 -40.13 1.49
C THR A 464 22.74 -39.09 1.87
N TRP A 465 21.85 -38.78 0.93
CA TRP A 465 20.72 -37.89 1.16
C TRP A 465 19.58 -38.62 1.85
N GLN A 466 19.25 -38.21 3.07
CA GLN A 466 18.16 -38.77 3.86
C GLN A 466 17.00 -37.78 3.94
N LYS A 467 15.80 -38.24 3.57
CA LYS A 467 14.57 -37.46 3.68
C LYS A 467 14.31 -37.10 5.15
N GLN A 468 14.00 -35.84 5.42
CA GLN A 468 13.64 -35.39 6.77
C GLN A 468 12.12 -35.52 6.99
N THR A 469 11.73 -35.85 8.21
CA THR A 469 10.33 -35.94 8.63
C THR A 469 10.07 -35.04 9.83
N LYS A 470 8.84 -34.54 9.95
CA LYS A 470 8.38 -33.71 11.06
C LYS A 470 7.19 -34.40 11.72
N THR A 471 7.16 -34.43 13.05
CA THR A 471 6.04 -34.96 13.82
C THR A 471 5.32 -33.84 14.55
N VAL A 472 4.05 -33.59 14.23
CA VAL A 472 3.21 -32.57 14.88
C VAL A 472 1.97 -33.26 15.43
N ALA A 473 1.70 -33.08 16.73
CA ALA A 473 0.57 -33.70 17.42
C ALA A 473 0.46 -35.22 17.19
N GLY A 474 1.61 -35.92 17.14
CA GLY A 474 1.68 -37.38 16.93
C GLY A 474 1.58 -37.85 15.48
N VAL A 475 1.40 -36.95 14.50
CA VAL A 475 1.37 -37.28 13.07
C VAL A 475 2.73 -36.96 12.45
N THR A 476 3.39 -37.98 11.89
CA THR A 476 4.65 -37.84 11.15
C THR A 476 4.38 -37.64 9.66
N SER A 477 4.96 -36.59 9.08
CA SER A 477 4.90 -36.28 7.65
C SER A 477 6.26 -35.89 7.10
N ASP A 478 6.38 -35.84 5.77
CA ASP A 478 7.55 -35.25 5.10
C ASP A 478 7.78 -33.82 5.60
N HIS A 479 9.01 -33.49 5.97
CA HIS A 479 9.38 -32.13 6.37
C HIS A 479 9.51 -31.28 5.11
N LYS A 480 8.50 -30.42 4.88
CA LYS A 480 8.57 -29.40 3.82
C LYS A 480 9.30 -28.17 4.30
N PHE A 481 10.39 -27.82 3.64
CA PHE A 481 11.14 -26.60 3.95
C PHE A 481 10.32 -25.37 3.59
N ASN A 482 10.17 -24.45 4.54
CA ASN A 482 9.37 -23.24 4.34
C ASN A 482 10.16 -22.05 3.76
N GLY A 483 11.43 -22.25 3.38
CA GLY A 483 12.26 -21.20 2.81
C GLY A 483 12.98 -20.29 3.82
N VAL A 484 12.79 -20.49 5.13
CA VAL A 484 13.39 -19.60 6.15
C VAL A 484 14.69 -20.17 6.71
N ILE A 485 15.76 -19.39 6.69
CA ILE A 485 17.02 -19.67 7.37
C ILE A 485 17.27 -18.57 8.40
N TYR A 486 17.49 -18.93 9.66
CA TYR A 486 17.68 -17.97 10.75
C TYR A 486 19.04 -18.14 11.45
N SER A 487 19.71 -17.03 11.74
CA SER A 487 20.88 -16.98 12.64
C SER A 487 20.58 -16.07 13.85
N GLY A 488 20.60 -16.66 15.04
CA GLY A 488 20.45 -15.96 16.32
C GLY A 488 21.77 -15.45 16.89
N LYS A 489 22.88 -15.53 16.13
CA LYS A 489 24.20 -15.09 16.60
C LYS A 489 24.18 -13.57 16.86
N THR A 490 24.65 -13.18 18.04
CA THR A 490 24.59 -11.78 18.52
C THR A 490 25.81 -10.95 18.13
N SER A 491 26.92 -11.54 17.69
CA SER A 491 28.07 -10.81 17.16
C SER A 491 27.88 -10.46 15.69
N GLU A 492 28.31 -9.28 15.24
CA GLU A 492 28.32 -8.88 13.83
C GLU A 492 29.67 -9.24 13.16
N PRO A 493 29.70 -9.75 11.91
CA PRO A 493 28.55 -10.29 11.18
C PRO A 493 28.06 -11.61 11.81
N SER A 494 26.75 -11.79 11.86
CA SER A 494 26.14 -12.97 12.47
C SER A 494 26.20 -14.22 11.58
N LEU A 495 26.30 -14.00 10.27
CA LEU A 495 26.30 -15.04 9.24
C LEU A 495 26.98 -14.53 7.97
N LYS A 496 27.85 -15.34 7.37
CA LYS A 496 28.42 -15.12 6.05
C LYS A 496 27.58 -15.87 5.01
N ILE A 497 27.21 -15.21 3.91
CA ILE A 497 26.39 -15.78 2.84
C ILE A 497 27.22 -15.80 1.56
N SER A 498 27.18 -16.91 0.85
CA SER A 498 27.89 -17.08 -0.42
C SER A 498 27.05 -17.88 -1.42
N GLY A 499 27.07 -17.48 -2.68
CA GLY A 499 26.71 -18.33 -3.81
C GLY A 499 27.90 -19.12 -4.37
N PRO A 500 27.70 -19.84 -5.49
CA PRO A 500 28.75 -20.59 -6.15
C PRO A 500 29.92 -19.72 -6.62
N ALA A 501 31.09 -20.34 -6.82
CA ALA A 501 32.22 -19.68 -7.45
C ALA A 501 31.91 -19.36 -8.93
N ARG A 502 32.43 -18.23 -9.43
CA ARG A 502 32.35 -17.89 -10.85
C ARG A 502 33.07 -18.92 -11.70
N LEU A 503 32.54 -19.20 -12.89
CA LEU A 503 33.20 -20.06 -13.88
C LEU A 503 34.37 -19.36 -14.57
N SER A 504 34.37 -18.03 -14.59
CA SER A 504 35.45 -17.19 -15.10
C SER A 504 35.55 -15.90 -14.30
N THR A 505 36.78 -15.46 -14.04
CA THR A 505 37.09 -14.17 -13.39
C THR A 505 37.54 -13.11 -14.39
N SER A 506 37.69 -13.45 -15.67
CA SER A 506 38.20 -12.57 -16.71
C SER A 506 37.08 -12.19 -17.68
N TYR A 507 36.54 -10.99 -17.54
CA TYR A 507 35.55 -10.41 -18.46
C TYR A 507 35.87 -8.93 -18.73
N SER A 508 35.62 -8.49 -19.96
CA SER A 508 35.93 -7.13 -20.43
C SER A 508 34.82 -6.10 -20.19
N GLY A 509 33.69 -6.51 -19.59
CA GLY A 509 32.51 -5.67 -19.34
C GLY A 509 32.37 -5.17 -17.89
N THR A 510 31.48 -4.21 -17.67
CA THR A 510 31.18 -3.65 -16.33
C THR A 510 30.30 -4.54 -15.44
N ILE A 511 29.64 -5.55 -16.01
CA ILE A 511 28.83 -6.53 -15.28
C ILE A 511 29.23 -7.92 -15.81
N PRO A 512 29.52 -8.91 -14.94
CA PRO A 512 29.79 -10.27 -15.41
C PRO A 512 28.56 -10.83 -16.15
N PRO A 513 28.76 -11.53 -17.28
CA PRO A 513 27.65 -12.17 -17.98
C PRO A 513 27.05 -13.28 -17.11
N LEU A 514 25.73 -13.47 -17.19
CA LEU A 514 25.02 -14.42 -16.32
C LEU A 514 25.58 -15.84 -16.41
N ASN A 515 26.04 -16.26 -17.59
CA ASN A 515 26.66 -17.57 -17.82
C ASN A 515 27.99 -17.80 -17.07
N SER A 516 28.58 -16.76 -16.49
CA SER A 516 29.81 -16.86 -15.67
C SER A 516 29.53 -16.95 -14.17
N MET A 517 28.27 -16.76 -13.75
CA MET A 517 27.83 -16.70 -12.35
C MET A 517 26.79 -17.79 -12.07
N PRO A 518 27.22 -19.01 -11.69
CA PRO A 518 26.30 -20.10 -11.40
C PRO A 518 25.29 -19.71 -10.31
N PRO A 519 24.06 -20.21 -10.38
CA PRO A 519 22.96 -19.71 -9.58
C PRO A 519 23.07 -20.15 -8.13
N ALA A 520 22.84 -19.19 -7.23
CA ALA A 520 22.64 -19.45 -5.81
C ALA A 520 21.22 -19.98 -5.54
N LEU A 521 20.23 -19.54 -6.33
CA LEU A 521 18.80 -19.89 -6.16
C LEU A 521 18.21 -20.65 -7.34
N ALA A 522 17.52 -21.76 -7.05
CA ALA A 522 16.75 -22.54 -8.03
C ALA A 522 15.46 -21.81 -8.43
N SER A 523 14.83 -22.19 -9.55
CA SER A 523 13.70 -21.45 -10.15
C SER A 523 12.41 -21.50 -9.32
N PHE A 524 12.27 -22.54 -8.49
CA PHE A 524 11.17 -22.76 -7.57
C PHE A 524 11.45 -22.23 -6.14
N SER A 525 12.64 -21.70 -5.90
CA SER A 525 13.13 -21.43 -4.55
C SER A 525 12.79 -20.01 -4.07
N LYS A 526 11.95 -19.91 -3.05
CA LYS A 526 11.73 -18.66 -2.30
C LYS A 526 12.43 -18.79 -0.95
N MET A 527 13.38 -17.91 -0.66
CA MET A 527 14.16 -17.95 0.59
C MET A 527 14.17 -16.61 1.32
N ASN A 528 14.05 -16.67 2.64
CA ASN A 528 14.28 -15.58 3.57
C ASN A 528 15.40 -15.99 4.52
N ILE A 529 16.57 -15.39 4.33
CA ILE A 529 17.72 -15.58 5.21
C ILE A 529 17.75 -14.40 6.17
N THR A 530 17.62 -14.70 7.45
CA THR A 530 17.49 -13.72 8.53
C THR A 530 18.63 -13.83 9.53
N ALA A 531 19.19 -12.69 9.90
CA ALA A 531 20.21 -12.53 10.92
C ALA A 531 19.73 -11.58 12.00
N ALA A 532 19.87 -11.98 13.27
CA ALA A 532 19.63 -11.08 14.38
C ALA A 532 20.57 -9.85 14.32
N ASN A 533 21.87 -10.07 14.06
CA ASN A 533 22.89 -9.03 14.08
C ASN A 533 23.73 -8.93 12.79
N GLY A 534 23.07 -8.87 11.63
CA GLY A 534 23.72 -8.54 10.35
C GLY A 534 24.35 -9.71 9.60
N PHE A 535 24.78 -9.45 8.36
CA PHE A 535 25.39 -10.41 7.45
C PHE A 535 26.69 -9.91 6.86
N SER A 536 27.49 -10.86 6.36
CA SER A 536 28.50 -10.60 5.34
C SER A 536 28.15 -11.37 4.06
N VAL A 537 28.16 -10.72 2.90
CA VAL A 537 27.94 -11.34 1.58
C VAL A 537 29.28 -11.44 0.85
N ASP A 538 29.68 -12.66 0.48
CA ASP A 538 31.03 -12.94 -0.01
C ASP A 538 31.11 -13.18 -1.51
N THR A 539 30.03 -13.56 -2.18
CA THR A 539 30.04 -13.86 -3.62
C THR A 539 28.73 -13.42 -4.25
N ASP A 540 28.60 -13.64 -5.57
CA ASP A 540 27.36 -13.35 -6.28
C ASP A 540 26.21 -14.22 -5.76
N LEU A 541 25.02 -13.64 -5.73
CA LEU A 541 23.78 -14.33 -5.36
C LEU A 541 22.82 -14.22 -6.54
N THR A 542 23.05 -15.05 -7.56
CA THR A 542 22.25 -15.07 -8.79
C THR A 542 21.16 -16.15 -8.75
N MET A 543 20.23 -16.06 -9.69
CA MET A 543 19.08 -16.96 -9.84
C MET A 543 19.21 -17.78 -11.12
N SER A 544 18.73 -19.02 -11.10
CA SER A 544 18.71 -19.88 -12.28
C SER A 544 17.74 -19.37 -13.35
N ASN A 545 16.60 -18.86 -12.91
CA ASN A 545 15.59 -18.17 -13.71
C ASN A 545 15.46 -16.72 -13.21
N PRO A 546 16.22 -15.76 -13.76
CA PRO A 546 16.18 -14.38 -13.30
C PRO A 546 15.01 -13.59 -13.90
N PRO A 547 14.55 -12.51 -13.23
CA PRO A 547 13.49 -11.63 -13.74
C PRO A 547 13.90 -10.91 -15.04
N CYS A 548 15.20 -10.73 -15.26
CA CYS A 548 15.79 -10.24 -16.49
C CYS A 548 17.24 -10.70 -16.63
N ASP A 549 17.77 -10.63 -17.85
CA ASP A 549 19.22 -10.71 -18.03
C ASP A 549 19.89 -9.42 -17.50
N ASN A 550 21.18 -9.51 -17.14
CA ASN A 550 21.92 -8.40 -16.54
C ASN A 550 21.98 -7.13 -17.39
N ALA A 551 21.88 -7.22 -18.72
CA ALA A 551 21.91 -6.07 -19.61
C ALA A 551 20.51 -5.41 -19.69
N SER A 552 19.46 -6.23 -19.80
CA SER A 552 18.04 -5.84 -19.81
C SER A 552 17.57 -5.24 -18.48
N THR A 553 18.27 -5.55 -17.38
CA THR A 553 17.96 -5.01 -16.06
C THR A 553 18.31 -3.52 -15.93
N LEU A 554 19.22 -3.01 -16.77
CA LEU A 554 19.60 -1.59 -16.82
C LEU A 554 18.68 -0.76 -17.74
N SER A 555 17.94 -1.42 -18.63
CA SER A 555 17.03 -0.80 -19.60
C SER A 555 15.56 -0.79 -19.16
N GLY A 556 15.24 -1.36 -17.99
CA GLY A 556 13.87 -1.39 -17.45
C GLY A 556 12.89 -2.27 -18.23
N SER A 557 13.37 -3.19 -19.08
CA SER A 557 12.54 -3.99 -20.00
C SER A 557 12.23 -5.42 -19.48
N CYS A 558 12.24 -5.63 -18.16
CA CYS A 558 12.07 -6.96 -17.55
C CYS A 558 10.61 -7.48 -17.68
N THR A 559 10.38 -8.43 -18.60
CA THR A 559 9.06 -9.05 -18.82
C THR A 559 8.83 -10.32 -18.01
N ASN A 560 9.90 -11.08 -17.71
CA ASN A 560 9.80 -12.34 -16.97
C ASN A 560 9.30 -12.11 -15.53
N ASN A 561 8.60 -13.11 -14.98
CA ASN A 561 8.05 -13.08 -13.63
C ASN A 561 8.31 -14.42 -12.94
N PRO A 562 9.57 -14.76 -12.62
CA PRO A 562 9.89 -16.07 -12.10
C PRO A 562 9.44 -16.22 -10.64
N ASP A 563 9.36 -17.45 -10.14
CA ASP A 563 8.85 -17.72 -8.79
C ASP A 563 9.93 -17.57 -7.71
N ASN A 564 11.21 -17.65 -8.07
CA ASN A 564 12.31 -17.64 -7.12
C ASN A 564 12.67 -16.25 -6.61
N ALA A 565 12.84 -16.14 -5.30
CA ALA A 565 13.10 -14.87 -4.65
C ALA A 565 14.02 -15.05 -3.44
N LEU A 566 14.95 -14.14 -3.23
CA LEU A 566 15.82 -14.11 -2.07
C LEU A 566 15.60 -12.83 -1.28
N LEU A 567 15.35 -12.98 0.02
CA LEU A 567 15.39 -11.90 0.99
C LEU A 567 16.57 -12.10 1.95
N LEU A 568 17.37 -11.06 2.12
CA LEU A 568 18.40 -10.94 3.16
C LEU A 568 17.90 -9.95 4.22
N TYR A 569 17.53 -10.43 5.39
CA TYR A 569 16.95 -9.60 6.45
C TYR A 569 17.82 -9.53 7.73
N ALA A 570 18.38 -8.36 8.01
CA ALA A 570 19.12 -8.06 9.23
C ALA A 570 18.26 -7.19 10.17
N ALA A 571 17.91 -7.72 11.34
CA ALA A 571 17.03 -7.01 12.27
C ALA A 571 17.74 -5.84 12.99
N ALA A 572 18.99 -6.02 13.42
CA ALA A 572 19.74 -5.01 14.16
C ALA A 572 21.07 -4.58 13.52
N GLY A 573 21.75 -5.48 12.81
CA GLY A 573 23.08 -5.23 12.24
C GLY A 573 23.07 -4.78 10.78
N ASN A 574 24.26 -4.63 10.19
CA ASN A 574 24.42 -4.25 8.79
C ASN A 574 24.39 -5.46 7.84
N VAL A 575 24.16 -5.20 6.57
CA VAL A 575 24.44 -6.14 5.48
C VAL A 575 25.73 -5.67 4.83
N GLN A 576 26.83 -6.41 5.02
CA GLN A 576 28.14 -5.99 4.54
C GLN A 576 28.57 -6.82 3.33
N ILE A 577 29.07 -6.19 2.29
CA ILE A 577 29.79 -6.90 1.22
C ILE A 577 31.21 -7.15 1.70
N ALA A 578 31.63 -8.41 1.73
CA ALA A 578 32.94 -8.80 2.24
C ALA A 578 34.09 -8.19 1.41
N THR A 579 35.22 -7.92 2.06
CA THR A 579 36.48 -7.51 1.39
C THR A 579 37.00 -8.58 0.41
N THR A 580 36.71 -9.85 0.71
CA THR A 580 37.03 -11.04 -0.10
C THR A 580 36.11 -11.21 -1.31
N ALA A 581 35.00 -10.47 -1.39
CA ALA A 581 34.07 -10.62 -2.50
C ALA A 581 34.69 -10.23 -3.85
N PRO A 582 34.31 -10.91 -4.95
CA PRO A 582 34.90 -10.67 -6.27
C PRO A 582 34.62 -9.24 -6.76
N LYS A 583 35.33 -8.79 -7.80
CA LYS A 583 35.03 -7.51 -8.44
C LYS A 583 33.64 -7.58 -9.10
N ASP A 584 32.88 -6.48 -9.09
CA ASP A 584 31.55 -6.37 -9.71
C ASP A 584 30.54 -7.43 -9.20
N VAL A 585 30.27 -7.42 -7.90
CA VAL A 585 29.33 -8.38 -7.27
C VAL A 585 27.91 -8.14 -7.80
N THR A 586 27.19 -9.21 -8.08
CA THR A 586 25.80 -9.18 -8.52
C THR A 586 24.90 -9.91 -7.52
N LEU A 587 23.89 -9.21 -7.01
CA LEU A 587 22.93 -9.70 -6.03
C LEU A 587 21.51 -9.61 -6.59
N TYR A 588 20.84 -10.76 -6.71
CA TYR A 588 19.42 -10.84 -7.00
C TYR A 588 18.68 -11.06 -5.69
N SER A 589 18.35 -9.98 -4.99
CA SER A 589 17.79 -10.07 -3.65
C SER A 589 17.05 -8.79 -3.25
N ALA A 590 16.00 -8.95 -2.46
CA ALA A 590 15.61 -7.92 -1.52
C ALA A 590 16.59 -7.94 -0.34
N ILE A 591 17.04 -6.77 0.08
CA ILE A 591 17.94 -6.58 1.22
C ILE A 591 17.23 -5.66 2.20
N MET A 592 17.11 -6.08 3.45
CA MET A 592 16.56 -5.25 4.52
C MET A 592 17.51 -5.23 5.72
N ALA A 593 17.96 -4.05 6.13
CA ALA A 593 18.73 -3.82 7.34
C ALA A 593 17.99 -2.81 8.23
N SER A 594 17.14 -3.30 9.14
CA SER A 594 16.14 -2.45 9.81
C SER A 594 16.66 -1.45 10.83
N LYS A 595 17.88 -1.66 11.35
CA LYS A 595 18.60 -0.68 12.20
C LYS A 595 20.02 -0.40 11.69
N GLY A 596 20.38 -1.02 10.57
CA GLY A 596 21.70 -0.92 9.96
C GLY A 596 21.59 -0.36 8.55
N GLY A 597 22.59 -0.65 7.73
CA GLY A 597 22.53 -0.40 6.30
C GLY A 597 23.24 -1.44 5.49
N LEU A 598 23.09 -1.32 4.17
CA LEU A 598 23.95 -2.00 3.22
C LEU A 598 25.29 -1.25 3.17
N GLY A 599 26.41 -1.97 3.24
CA GLY A 599 27.74 -1.39 3.25
C GLY A 599 28.79 -2.31 2.61
N VAL A 600 30.02 -1.83 2.50
CA VAL A 600 31.17 -2.65 2.10
C VAL A 600 32.14 -2.71 3.27
N ASP A 601 32.55 -3.90 3.64
CA ASP A 601 33.57 -4.09 4.67
C ASP A 601 34.90 -3.46 4.21
N GLY A 602 35.57 -2.75 5.11
CA GLY A 602 36.80 -2.02 4.81
C GLY A 602 36.67 -0.98 3.68
N TYR A 603 35.50 -0.37 3.47
CA TYR A 603 35.25 0.53 2.32
C TYR A 603 36.30 1.64 2.15
N ASN A 604 36.90 2.11 3.24
CA ASN A 604 37.91 3.17 3.26
C ASN A 604 39.34 2.66 2.99
N THR A 605 39.57 1.35 3.09
CA THR A 605 40.90 0.73 2.94
C THR A 605 41.03 -0.12 1.68
N ILE A 606 39.91 -0.56 1.08
CA ILE A 606 39.96 -1.34 -0.17
C ILE A 606 40.06 -0.43 -1.39
N THR A 607 41.01 -0.73 -2.27
CA THR A 607 41.05 -0.19 -3.64
C THR A 607 39.78 -0.57 -4.38
N GLY A 608 39.23 0.34 -5.19
CA GLY A 608 37.94 0.17 -5.88
C GLY A 608 37.68 -1.24 -6.43
N LYS A 609 36.65 -1.91 -5.90
CA LYS A 609 36.25 -3.28 -6.26
C LYS A 609 35.18 -3.33 -7.36
N GLY A 610 35.10 -2.27 -8.16
CA GLY A 610 34.12 -2.14 -9.24
C GLY A 610 32.71 -1.84 -8.74
N LYS A 611 31.70 -2.37 -9.41
CA LYS A 611 30.29 -2.12 -9.13
C LYS A 611 29.71 -3.09 -8.10
N LEU A 612 28.58 -2.73 -7.50
CA LEU A 612 27.69 -3.61 -6.75
C LEU A 612 26.33 -3.56 -7.45
N ASN A 613 26.00 -4.59 -8.23
CA ASN A 613 24.76 -4.66 -8.99
C ASN A 613 23.69 -5.31 -8.11
N ILE A 614 22.64 -4.56 -7.78
CA ILE A 614 21.54 -5.03 -6.94
C ILE A 614 20.28 -5.03 -7.77
N ILE A 615 19.72 -6.23 -7.96
CA ILE A 615 18.48 -6.45 -8.69
C ILE A 615 17.44 -6.91 -7.67
N GLY A 616 16.50 -6.03 -7.35
CA GLY A 616 15.58 -6.21 -6.23
C GLY A 616 15.23 -4.90 -5.56
N SER A 617 15.42 -4.86 -4.25
CA SER A 617 15.10 -3.71 -3.39
C SER A 617 16.09 -3.64 -2.24
N VAL A 618 16.48 -2.44 -1.82
CA VAL A 618 17.28 -2.19 -0.61
C VAL A 618 16.48 -1.36 0.36
N VAL A 619 16.29 -1.87 1.57
CA VAL A 619 15.62 -1.20 2.68
C VAL A 619 16.60 -1.06 3.82
N GLU A 620 16.92 0.16 4.23
CA GLU A 620 17.91 0.43 5.27
C GLU A 620 17.51 1.56 6.21
N ASP A 621 17.96 1.48 7.47
CA ASP A 621 17.76 2.58 8.41
C ASP A 621 18.75 3.72 8.13
N GLY A 622 19.93 3.42 7.57
CA GLY A 622 20.80 4.45 7.03
C GLY A 622 21.93 3.92 6.15
N PRO A 623 22.26 4.63 5.06
CA PRO A 623 23.19 4.19 4.04
C PRO A 623 24.58 4.09 4.64
N LYS A 624 25.16 2.89 4.49
CA LYS A 624 26.57 2.64 4.79
C LYS A 624 27.38 2.48 3.50
N LEU A 625 26.72 2.33 2.35
CA LEU A 625 27.35 2.33 1.05
C LEU A 625 27.93 3.70 0.75
N LYS A 626 29.25 3.82 0.88
CA LYS A 626 30.02 4.99 0.48
C LYS A 626 30.93 4.61 -0.68
N TYR A 627 30.89 5.41 -1.74
CA TYR A 627 31.80 5.31 -2.87
C TYR A 627 32.51 6.65 -3.04
N SER A 628 33.84 6.65 -2.99
CA SER A 628 34.65 7.87 -3.09
C SER A 628 35.43 7.96 -4.40
N GLY A 629 34.98 7.29 -5.47
CA GLY A 629 35.66 7.26 -6.77
C GLY A 629 36.92 6.36 -6.82
N SER A 630 37.66 6.27 -5.71
CA SER A 630 38.89 5.48 -5.59
C SER A 630 38.75 4.25 -4.69
N ASN A 631 37.81 4.27 -3.75
CA ASN A 631 37.60 3.21 -2.76
C ASN A 631 36.14 2.75 -2.71
N GLY A 632 35.94 1.50 -2.28
CA GLY A 632 34.62 0.89 -2.14
C GLY A 632 34.04 0.30 -3.43
N ARG A 633 32.70 0.30 -3.52
CA ARG A 633 31.94 -0.18 -4.68
C ARG A 633 30.87 0.83 -5.06
N ALA A 634 30.72 1.09 -6.36
CA ALA A 634 29.63 1.93 -6.87
C ALA A 634 28.34 1.10 -6.96
N PRO A 635 27.28 1.42 -6.19
CA PRO A 635 26.04 0.68 -6.28
C PRO A 635 25.30 0.99 -7.58
N VAL A 636 24.70 -0.04 -8.16
CA VAL A 636 23.77 0.07 -9.28
C VAL A 636 22.49 -0.63 -8.86
N TYR A 637 21.42 0.15 -8.77
CA TYR A 637 20.13 -0.32 -8.27
C TYR A 637 19.18 -0.52 -9.44
N SER A 638 18.66 -1.74 -9.57
CA SER A 638 17.64 -2.10 -10.54
C SER A 638 16.44 -2.73 -9.86
N TYR A 639 15.26 -2.19 -10.12
CA TYR A 639 14.04 -2.65 -9.47
C TYR A 639 13.51 -3.94 -10.08
N ASP A 640 13.24 -4.92 -9.23
CA ASP A 640 12.46 -6.10 -9.60
C ASP A 640 10.98 -5.87 -9.28
N LYS A 641 10.13 -5.84 -10.32
CA LYS A 641 8.68 -5.59 -10.18
C LYS A 641 7.97 -6.58 -9.25
N ARG A 642 8.51 -7.79 -9.06
CA ARG A 642 7.96 -8.80 -8.15
C ARG A 642 7.97 -8.35 -6.70
N MET A 643 8.90 -7.46 -6.35
CA MET A 643 9.03 -6.93 -4.99
C MET A 643 7.77 -6.22 -4.51
N ARG A 644 6.83 -5.88 -5.42
CA ARG A 644 5.51 -5.35 -5.11
C ARG A 644 4.58 -6.34 -4.41
N ASP A 645 4.81 -7.63 -4.57
CA ASP A 645 4.06 -8.66 -3.87
C ASP A 645 4.53 -8.74 -2.41
N PRO A 646 3.72 -8.32 -1.42
CA PRO A 646 4.11 -8.35 -0.01
C PRO A 646 4.27 -9.78 0.53
N ASP A 647 3.75 -10.78 -0.18
CA ASP A 647 3.78 -12.19 0.19
C ASP A 647 4.80 -12.98 -0.66
N LEU A 648 5.64 -12.29 -1.44
CA LEU A 648 6.72 -12.89 -2.22
C LEU A 648 7.69 -13.71 -1.36
N PHE A 649 7.97 -13.24 -0.14
CA PHE A 649 8.96 -13.83 0.76
C PHE A 649 8.32 -14.63 1.90
N PRO A 650 8.83 -15.83 2.20
CA PRO A 650 8.38 -16.60 3.35
C PRO A 650 8.72 -15.85 4.65
N ALA A 651 7.76 -15.81 5.58
CA ALA A 651 7.86 -15.06 6.83
C ALA A 651 8.37 -13.62 6.60
N SER A 652 7.78 -12.92 5.63
CA SER A 652 8.16 -11.55 5.26
C SER A 652 8.26 -10.62 6.48
N PRO A 653 9.31 -9.79 6.60
CA PRO A 653 9.53 -8.92 7.76
C PRO A 653 8.72 -7.62 7.68
N ILE A 654 7.76 -7.52 6.74
CA ILE A 654 6.88 -6.36 6.60
C ILE A 654 6.03 -6.21 7.87
N VAL A 655 6.05 -5.01 8.46
CA VAL A 655 5.26 -4.71 9.65
C VAL A 655 3.82 -4.46 9.25
N ASN A 656 2.88 -5.21 9.82
CA ASN A 656 1.44 -5.05 9.60
C ASN A 656 0.89 -3.80 10.31
N VAL A 657 1.27 -2.62 9.82
CA VAL A 657 0.61 -1.35 10.14
C VAL A 657 -0.33 -1.02 9.00
N TRP A 658 -1.62 -0.83 9.30
CA TRP A 658 -2.63 -0.53 8.30
C TRP A 658 -2.74 0.97 8.07
N TYR A 659 -2.58 1.35 6.81
CA TYR A 659 -2.71 2.72 6.31
C TYR A 659 -4.01 2.81 5.54
N ILE A 660 -4.49 4.06 5.42
CA ILE A 660 -5.85 4.31 4.96
C ILE A 660 -5.82 5.31 3.81
N LYS A 661 -6.48 4.92 2.72
CA LYS A 661 -6.88 5.78 1.61
C LYS A 661 -8.40 5.83 1.54
N ASP A 662 -8.91 6.89 0.95
CA ASP A 662 -10.33 7.07 0.71
C ASP A 662 -10.56 7.73 -0.65
N ALA A 663 -11.82 7.85 -1.04
CA ALA A 663 -12.23 8.41 -2.33
C ALA A 663 -12.17 9.95 -2.40
N GLU A 664 -11.47 10.59 -1.47
CA GLU A 664 -11.37 12.05 -1.37
C GLU A 664 -10.84 12.64 -2.70
N GLY A 665 -11.58 13.60 -3.26
CA GLY A 665 -11.23 14.26 -4.52
C GLY A 665 -11.62 13.51 -5.81
N SER A 666 -12.16 12.29 -5.73
CA SER A 666 -12.66 11.54 -6.91
C SER A 666 -14.15 11.21 -6.87
N LYS A 667 -14.73 11.03 -5.68
CA LYS A 667 -16.14 10.65 -5.48
C LYS A 667 -16.85 11.53 -4.44
N ASP A 668 -18.18 11.55 -4.51
CA ASP A 668 -19.03 12.30 -3.59
C ASP A 668 -20.36 11.58 -3.38
N LEU A 669 -20.67 11.17 -2.15
CA LEU A 669 -21.93 10.49 -1.80
C LEU A 669 -23.16 11.33 -2.16
N SER A 670 -23.04 12.65 -2.17
CA SER A 670 -24.11 13.60 -2.46
C SER A 670 -24.33 13.86 -3.95
N GLU A 671 -23.50 13.28 -4.84
CA GLU A 671 -23.66 13.35 -6.29
C GLU A 671 -24.79 12.42 -6.76
N ILE A 672 -26.02 12.93 -6.72
CA ILE A 672 -27.26 12.21 -7.00
C ILE A 672 -28.02 12.88 -8.15
N VAL A 673 -28.81 12.10 -8.90
CA VAL A 673 -29.66 12.61 -9.97
C VAL A 673 -31.10 12.71 -9.48
N PHE A 674 -31.70 13.88 -9.62
CA PHE A 674 -33.08 14.15 -9.20
C PHE A 674 -34.10 13.75 -10.26
N SER A 675 -35.23 13.25 -9.79
CA SER A 675 -36.43 13.02 -10.58
C SER A 675 -37.67 13.37 -9.76
N GLN A 676 -38.76 13.68 -10.45
CA GLN A 676 -40.04 13.91 -9.78
C GLN A 676 -40.58 12.56 -9.25
N GLY A 677 -40.86 12.51 -7.95
CA GLY A 677 -41.39 11.32 -7.29
C GLY A 677 -42.91 11.20 -7.41
N LYS A 678 -43.43 9.99 -7.19
CA LYS A 678 -44.86 9.69 -6.98
C LYS A 678 -45.10 9.33 -5.52
N SER A 679 -46.36 9.37 -5.04
CA SER A 679 -46.67 9.04 -3.65
C SER A 679 -46.25 7.62 -3.25
N GLY A 680 -46.30 6.65 -4.18
CA GLY A 680 -45.82 5.28 -3.95
C GLY A 680 -44.29 5.14 -3.87
N ASN A 681 -43.54 6.23 -4.04
CA ASN A 681 -42.10 6.26 -3.83
C ASN A 681 -41.73 6.64 -2.38
N PHE A 682 -42.69 6.74 -1.46
CA PHE A 682 -42.48 7.14 -0.07
C PHE A 682 -43.13 6.19 0.92
#